data_AF-A0AAJ0BGV4-F1
#
_entry.id   AF-A0AAJ0BGV4-F1
#
_cell.length_a   1.000
_cell.length_b   1.000
_cell.length_c   1.000
_cell.angle_alpha   90.00
_cell.angle_beta   90.00
_cell.angle_gamma   90.00
#
_symmetry.space_group_name_H-M   'P 1'
#
loop_
_entity.id
_entity.type
_entity.pdbx_description
1 polymer ?
#
loop_
_entity_poly.entity_id
_entity_poly.type
_entity_poly.pdbx_seq_one_letter_code
_entity_poly.pdbx_strand_id
1 'polypeptide(L)'
;MDAREIKQIDTSGRNGLPAPEFWDKRPAEAPVGQPGLHGRSAGTPTAGAPATDIRLRVGYSGDEPGVVQVVGEGAHTGQKWKIFREEKLLLNAKGGDGGAGGRGEDGQAGGRGRDGRDATRHRNGENGDDGAPGGNGGYGSSGADGAAGGNVFITVQDQDTDMLMPLLFDVRGGAGGISGHHGQPGDGGVGGRGGEGHAWTEKHSNSVSAHTRPGGSNGRNAPPGHMPSTNLTAGKSGPNGSVQIKVIRGDLTEATYPGVYMLHVVSFDIIDENEDGINEPGEHILVHNIRVRNSGGMPSPEQRSIQLLIQGTQFLDPVVSEPLQLPMGIQPGQEVTIPGVLRAFIREEWAEKPLGQALRYEERVSLVAFFNERLSRPLPNFSGATVVYIQYPLTVDPPRYHDCVSKGNAVRFSWTLHNNSTKSYGIDGILRRAAATRLADPYHFFNLIHATDENPREALDEIPELEPNSVMTIEQDFRVDDDAFEFSDGFLTLELMLSDPITGKLRPVMKHQMHMQISGVYSLSPNPSCLLVVNAKTPNYAIHQIITLIRHGLHTSLDIFNLSLTGSYTSPVTGQNVLNSYEGKSVIIFGNAFPFFDVGSCSPWDILDHSDAGRLMQSRTNLLFAAVDDWAGLSAWVSKAAFPNAGAASFPVALETTKGLVAELKQTVKADGATHRVPVKKGMFGSLQSTSEGAAKKAAKMLNKNMPLRRFVAMPDTAALEKPGTEGGIFVCEGAPKNANMWACAGPFAPSTPGTHDMSDYHRYFIVACLPFEVRTRMFWNMAGRPTKESFIDCSALYAGLGGFCTAPPGTPAMVSSKILSALCLSIQFTLTSEIYRFTSTRPRFPDPIPSKEKLLHLTLTRHFLEAAPSHPQIYDTTTPTAQLLTSTLGALHALANPLGAWQSIKSAFSWLGNRKGQLTSQFNTQLFAALNAAASDPDAAAALKKEVLARSKQVKTGIISNRGPKRFYDFGKGELAGWVGYEAASQMPGMVDLMCEVEPDSKALGVAELVAYAGECEARGQRIRYLVGVADGKLREILNRED
;
A
#
# COMPACT_ATOMS: atom_id res chain seq x y z
N MET A 1 -35.74 -23.55 -0.47
CA MET A 1 -35.47 -24.00 0.91
C MET A 1 -35.38 -25.52 0.90
N ASP A 2 -34.27 -26.06 1.38
CA ASP A 2 -34.14 -27.50 1.58
C ASP A 2 -34.98 -27.95 2.78
N ALA A 3 -35.39 -29.22 2.78
CA ALA A 3 -36.16 -29.77 3.87
C ALA A 3 -35.32 -29.79 5.15
N ARG A 4 -35.94 -29.44 6.27
CA ARG A 4 -35.27 -29.48 7.58
C ARG A 4 -35.03 -30.91 8.05
N GLU A 5 -35.91 -31.83 7.64
CA GLU A 5 -35.86 -33.25 7.99
C GLU A 5 -36.41 -34.12 6.84
N ILE A 6 -35.79 -35.28 6.62
CA ILE A 6 -36.22 -36.28 5.63
C ILE A 6 -36.57 -37.57 6.38
N LYS A 7 -37.85 -37.91 6.41
CA LYS A 7 -38.33 -39.22 6.90
C LYS A 7 -38.08 -40.28 5.83
N GLN A 8 -37.81 -41.51 6.24
CA GLN A 8 -37.46 -42.59 5.30
C GLN A 8 -38.30 -43.83 5.56
N ILE A 9 -38.84 -44.40 4.48
CA ILE A 9 -39.35 -45.78 4.44
C ILE A 9 -38.32 -46.57 3.63
N ASP A 10 -37.64 -47.50 4.29
CA ASP A 10 -36.53 -48.25 3.71
C ASP A 10 -36.90 -49.73 3.52
N THR A 11 -36.84 -50.15 2.27
CA THR A 11 -37.04 -51.53 1.80
C THR A 11 -35.88 -51.96 0.91
N SER A 12 -34.75 -51.25 0.99
CA SER A 12 -33.58 -51.48 0.16
C SER A 12 -32.98 -52.87 0.36
N GLY A 13 -32.43 -53.38 -0.72
CA GLY A 13 -31.72 -54.64 -0.76
C GLY A 13 -30.41 -54.58 0.02
N ARG A 14 -30.05 -55.68 0.68
CA ARG A 14 -28.74 -55.81 1.33
C ARG A 14 -27.64 -55.94 0.30
N ASN A 15 -26.53 -55.23 0.49
CA ASN A 15 -25.36 -55.36 -0.36
C ASN A 15 -24.73 -56.76 -0.23
N GLY A 16 -24.17 -57.24 -1.32
CA GLY A 16 -23.37 -58.45 -1.40
C GLY A 16 -22.02 -58.30 -0.70
N LEU A 17 -21.51 -59.42 -0.20
CA LEU A 17 -20.20 -59.49 0.45
C LEU A 17 -19.11 -59.64 -0.61
N PRO A 18 -17.97 -58.94 -0.48
CA PRO A 18 -16.84 -59.13 -1.37
C PRO A 18 -16.26 -60.54 -1.22
N ALA A 19 -15.58 -60.99 -2.27
CA ALA A 19 -14.85 -62.24 -2.26
C ALA A 19 -13.75 -62.23 -1.19
N PRO A 20 -13.63 -63.27 -0.36
CA PRO A 20 -12.52 -63.37 0.57
C PRO A 20 -11.20 -63.59 -0.19
N GLU A 21 -10.17 -62.84 0.19
CA GLU A 21 -8.81 -62.97 -0.32
C GLU A 21 -7.94 -63.69 0.70
N PHE A 22 -7.00 -64.52 0.23
CA PHE A 22 -6.11 -65.29 1.10
C PHE A 22 -4.66 -64.86 0.92
N TRP A 23 -4.06 -64.33 1.99
CA TRP A 23 -2.69 -63.83 2.00
C TRP A 23 -1.89 -64.52 3.12
N ASP A 24 -1.26 -65.66 2.85
CA ASP A 24 -0.38 -66.30 3.83
C ASP A 24 1.01 -65.67 3.73
N LYS A 25 1.67 -65.48 4.88
CA LYS A 25 3.09 -65.10 4.90
C LYS A 25 3.94 -66.31 4.52
N ARG A 26 4.24 -66.45 3.24
CA ARG A 26 5.20 -67.43 2.71
C ARG A 26 6.53 -66.73 2.37
N PRO A 27 7.67 -67.44 2.45
CA PRO A 27 8.94 -66.90 1.97
C PRO A 27 8.83 -66.52 0.49
N ALA A 28 9.44 -65.40 0.08
CA ALA A 28 9.34 -64.92 -1.31
C ALA A 28 9.96 -65.89 -2.33
N GLU A 29 11.01 -66.59 -1.93
CA GLU A 29 11.75 -67.57 -2.74
C GLU A 29 11.65 -68.96 -2.11
N ALA A 30 11.50 -69.98 -2.95
CA ALA A 30 11.58 -71.36 -2.52
C ALA A 30 13.03 -71.75 -2.14
N PRO A 31 13.22 -72.78 -1.30
CA PRO A 31 14.55 -73.27 -0.98
C PRO A 31 15.36 -73.65 -2.22
N VAL A 32 16.68 -73.53 -2.14
CA VAL A 32 17.63 -73.84 -3.23
C VAL A 32 17.29 -75.16 -3.93
N GLY A 33 17.05 -75.09 -5.24
CA GLY A 33 16.69 -76.23 -6.09
C GLY A 33 15.23 -76.71 -6.02
N GLN A 34 14.34 -76.03 -5.27
CA GLN A 34 12.91 -76.38 -5.18
C GLN A 34 12.02 -75.42 -5.97
N PRO A 35 10.95 -75.93 -6.62
CA PRO A 35 10.01 -75.07 -7.33
C PRO A 35 9.21 -74.20 -6.37
N GLY A 36 8.79 -73.03 -6.83
CA GLY A 36 7.91 -72.13 -6.10
C GLY A 36 6.51 -72.72 -5.92
N LEU A 37 5.91 -72.50 -4.75
CA LEU A 37 4.51 -72.85 -4.49
C LEU A 37 3.54 -71.97 -5.30
N HIS A 38 2.45 -72.57 -5.74
CA HIS A 38 1.36 -71.84 -6.40
C HIS A 38 0.58 -70.96 -5.40
N GLY A 39 0.14 -69.80 -5.87
CA GLY A 39 -0.78 -68.92 -5.14
C GLY A 39 -2.18 -69.52 -5.03
N ARG A 40 -2.87 -69.28 -3.91
CA ARG A 40 -4.28 -69.66 -3.72
C ARG A 40 -5.23 -68.74 -4.48
N SER A 41 -6.36 -69.29 -4.91
CA SER A 41 -7.40 -68.52 -5.59
C SER A 41 -8.28 -67.78 -4.60
N ALA A 42 -8.80 -66.61 -4.98
CA ALA A 42 -9.79 -65.87 -4.23
C ALA A 42 -11.10 -66.65 -4.10
N GLY A 43 -11.89 -66.33 -3.07
CA GLY A 43 -13.25 -66.85 -2.93
C GLY A 43 -14.24 -66.20 -3.90
N THR A 44 -15.51 -66.55 -3.78
CA THR A 44 -16.59 -66.02 -4.62
C THR A 44 -17.32 -64.89 -3.88
N PRO A 45 -17.53 -63.71 -4.50
CA PRO A 45 -18.38 -62.68 -3.90
C PRO A 45 -19.86 -63.08 -3.93
N THR A 46 -20.69 -62.48 -3.09
CA THR A 46 -22.14 -62.70 -3.13
C THR A 46 -22.85 -61.57 -3.88
N ALA A 47 -23.93 -61.90 -4.58
CA ALA A 47 -24.79 -60.90 -5.22
C ALA A 47 -25.50 -60.04 -4.17
N GLY A 48 -25.95 -58.85 -4.57
CA GLY A 48 -26.86 -58.06 -3.77
C GLY A 48 -28.22 -58.76 -3.61
N ALA A 49 -28.95 -58.42 -2.54
CA ALA A 49 -30.34 -58.85 -2.36
C ALA A 49 -31.30 -57.86 -3.03
N PRO A 50 -32.41 -58.31 -3.64
CA PRO A 50 -33.41 -57.40 -4.21
C PRO A 50 -34.08 -56.57 -3.13
N ALA A 51 -34.51 -55.36 -3.49
CA ALA A 51 -35.39 -54.56 -2.64
C ALA A 51 -36.84 -55.08 -2.71
N THR A 52 -37.65 -54.75 -1.72
CA THR A 52 -39.09 -55.08 -1.71
C THR A 52 -39.94 -53.90 -2.14
N ASP A 53 -41.16 -54.17 -2.61
CA ASP A 53 -42.08 -53.11 -3.02
C ASP A 53 -42.59 -52.30 -1.81
N ILE A 54 -42.77 -50.99 -2.00
CA ILE A 54 -43.43 -50.07 -1.07
C ILE A 54 -44.85 -49.80 -1.60
N ARG A 55 -45.87 -49.95 -0.75
CA ARG A 55 -47.27 -49.63 -1.08
C ARG A 55 -47.84 -48.66 -0.05
N LEU A 56 -48.34 -47.51 -0.49
CA LEU A 56 -48.81 -46.44 0.39
C LEU A 56 -50.12 -45.85 -0.09
N ARG A 57 -50.91 -45.33 0.86
CA ARG A 57 -52.02 -44.43 0.62
C ARG A 57 -51.68 -43.05 1.16
N VAL A 58 -51.86 -42.02 0.34
CA VAL A 58 -51.55 -40.63 0.68
C VAL A 58 -52.85 -39.83 0.73
N GLY A 59 -52.97 -38.98 1.73
CA GLY A 59 -54.10 -38.07 1.89
C GLY A 59 -53.76 -36.93 2.84
N TYR A 60 -54.67 -35.99 2.97
CA TYR A 60 -54.53 -34.89 3.92
C TYR A 60 -54.98 -35.29 5.31
N SER A 61 -54.26 -34.82 6.33
CA SER A 61 -54.66 -34.99 7.72
C SER A 61 -55.80 -34.02 8.06
N GLY A 62 -57.04 -34.52 8.17
CA GLY A 62 -58.18 -33.70 8.61
C GLY A 62 -58.02 -33.15 10.04
N ASP A 63 -57.24 -33.86 10.88
CA ASP A 63 -57.02 -33.51 12.29
C ASP A 63 -55.92 -32.46 12.48
N GLU A 64 -55.02 -32.29 11.51
CA GLU A 64 -53.84 -31.43 11.61
C GLU A 64 -53.63 -30.65 10.29
N PRO A 65 -54.03 -29.37 10.24
CA PRO A 65 -53.85 -28.55 9.04
C PRO A 65 -52.39 -28.48 8.58
N GLY A 66 -52.17 -28.57 7.27
CA GLY A 66 -50.84 -28.53 6.66
C GLY A 66 -50.00 -29.81 6.78
N VAL A 67 -50.58 -30.92 7.28
CA VAL A 67 -49.89 -32.21 7.43
C VAL A 67 -50.36 -33.21 6.37
N VAL A 68 -49.41 -33.82 5.67
CA VAL A 68 -49.66 -34.96 4.79
C VAL A 68 -49.68 -36.24 5.62
N GLN A 69 -50.78 -37.00 5.51
CA GLN A 69 -50.91 -38.32 6.12
C GLN A 69 -50.57 -39.40 5.10
N VAL A 70 -49.62 -40.26 5.47
CA VAL A 70 -49.21 -41.42 4.66
C VAL A 70 -49.51 -42.68 5.45
N VAL A 71 -50.27 -43.62 4.87
CA VAL A 71 -50.65 -44.88 5.49
C VAL A 71 -50.05 -46.03 4.69
N GLY A 72 -49.38 -46.95 5.37
CA GLY A 72 -48.79 -48.12 4.73
C GLY A 72 -49.85 -49.14 4.30
N GLU A 73 -49.65 -49.74 3.13
CA GLU A 73 -50.44 -50.86 2.60
C GLU A 73 -49.52 -52.08 2.39
N GLY A 74 -50.10 -53.27 2.23
CA GLY A 74 -49.34 -54.50 2.03
C GLY A 74 -48.42 -54.80 3.23
N ALA A 75 -47.10 -54.91 2.99
CA ALA A 75 -46.10 -55.19 4.03
C ALA A 75 -46.01 -54.08 5.11
N HIS A 76 -46.50 -52.88 4.82
CA HIS A 76 -46.52 -51.75 5.74
C HIS A 76 -47.89 -51.50 6.38
N THR A 77 -48.84 -52.43 6.24
CA THR A 77 -50.19 -52.28 6.80
C THR A 77 -50.15 -51.99 8.30
N GLY A 78 -50.85 -50.94 8.73
CA GLY A 78 -50.91 -50.49 10.12
C GLY A 78 -49.87 -49.41 10.48
N GLN A 79 -48.87 -49.17 9.62
CA GLN A 79 -47.92 -48.07 9.79
C GLN A 79 -48.51 -46.76 9.27
N LYS A 80 -48.24 -45.65 9.96
CA LYS A 80 -48.70 -44.30 9.59
C LYS A 80 -47.56 -43.31 9.77
N TRP A 81 -47.41 -42.40 8.81
CA TRP A 81 -46.47 -41.29 8.86
C TRP A 81 -47.22 -39.97 8.68
N LYS A 82 -46.75 -38.95 9.38
CA LYS A 82 -47.21 -37.57 9.26
C LYS A 82 -46.05 -36.75 8.75
N ILE A 83 -46.24 -36.05 7.64
CA ILE A 83 -45.21 -35.23 7.00
C ILE A 83 -45.62 -33.77 7.13
N PHE A 84 -44.87 -33.02 7.93
CA PHE A 84 -45.09 -31.60 8.17
C PHE A 84 -44.57 -30.73 7.01
N ARG A 85 -44.91 -29.44 7.05
CA ARG A 85 -44.59 -28.44 6.01
C ARG A 85 -43.11 -28.41 5.61
N GLU A 86 -42.19 -28.57 6.56
CA GLU A 86 -40.74 -28.50 6.32
C GLU A 86 -40.09 -29.87 6.06
N GLU A 87 -40.86 -30.95 6.05
CA GLU A 87 -40.36 -32.32 5.95
C GLU A 87 -40.53 -32.90 4.56
N LYS A 88 -39.74 -33.93 4.22
CA LYS A 88 -39.93 -34.78 3.04
C LYS A 88 -40.00 -36.24 3.46
N LEU A 89 -40.57 -37.10 2.59
CA LEU A 89 -40.60 -38.55 2.78
C LEU A 89 -39.87 -39.24 1.64
N LEU A 90 -38.72 -39.85 1.93
CA LEU A 90 -37.97 -40.68 1.01
C LEU A 90 -38.48 -42.13 1.06
N LEU A 91 -38.92 -42.62 -0.09
CA LEU A 91 -39.29 -44.02 -0.33
C LEU A 91 -38.09 -44.71 -0.98
N ASN A 92 -37.29 -45.40 -0.16
CA ASN A 92 -36.08 -46.08 -0.57
C ASN A 92 -36.35 -47.56 -0.82
N ALA A 93 -36.39 -47.96 -2.09
CA ALA A 93 -36.50 -49.34 -2.56
C ALA A 93 -35.33 -49.69 -3.49
N LYS A 94 -34.13 -49.17 -3.18
CA LYS A 94 -32.92 -49.42 -3.97
C LYS A 94 -32.46 -50.88 -3.84
N GLY A 95 -32.14 -51.56 -4.94
CA GLY A 95 -31.54 -52.89 -4.91
C GLY A 95 -30.16 -52.90 -4.26
N GLY A 96 -29.78 -54.01 -3.61
CA GLY A 96 -28.47 -54.17 -2.99
C GLY A 96 -27.35 -54.25 -4.03
N ASP A 97 -26.22 -53.61 -3.76
CA ASP A 97 -25.05 -53.64 -4.66
C ASP A 97 -24.37 -55.03 -4.60
N GLY A 98 -23.75 -55.48 -5.69
CA GLY A 98 -23.04 -56.76 -5.76
C GLY A 98 -21.67 -56.72 -5.08
N GLY A 99 -21.24 -57.83 -4.48
CA GLY A 99 -19.93 -57.96 -3.86
C GLY A 99 -18.77 -57.88 -4.87
N ALA A 100 -17.68 -57.20 -4.51
CA ALA A 100 -16.49 -57.11 -5.35
C ALA A 100 -15.77 -58.47 -5.47
N GLY A 101 -15.26 -58.77 -6.66
CA GLY A 101 -14.38 -59.92 -6.91
C GLY A 101 -13.05 -59.76 -6.19
N GLY A 102 -12.41 -60.88 -5.86
CA GLY A 102 -11.23 -60.92 -5.02
C GLY A 102 -9.96 -61.15 -5.82
N ARG A 103 -8.83 -60.74 -5.26
CA ARG A 103 -7.50 -60.99 -5.83
C ARG A 103 -6.97 -62.37 -5.45
N GLY A 104 -6.48 -63.12 -6.44
CA GLY A 104 -5.71 -64.34 -6.23
C GLY A 104 -4.33 -64.06 -5.65
N GLU A 105 -3.83 -64.94 -4.80
CA GLU A 105 -2.51 -64.83 -4.17
C GLU A 105 -1.41 -65.01 -5.21
N ASP A 106 -0.29 -64.30 -5.07
CA ASP A 106 0.84 -64.44 -6.00
C ASP A 106 1.55 -65.79 -5.82
N GLY A 107 2.14 -66.31 -6.89
CA GLY A 107 3.00 -67.49 -6.83
C GLY A 107 4.36 -67.18 -6.22
N GLN A 108 4.95 -68.15 -5.54
CA GLN A 108 6.28 -68.02 -4.93
C GLN A 108 7.37 -68.14 -6.00
N ALA A 109 8.47 -67.40 -5.88
CA ALA A 109 9.60 -67.58 -6.78
C ALA A 109 10.29 -68.94 -6.57
N GLY A 110 10.82 -69.52 -7.64
CA GLY A 110 11.57 -70.77 -7.58
C GLY A 110 12.94 -70.60 -6.94
N GLY A 111 13.45 -71.67 -6.34
CA GLY A 111 14.72 -71.64 -5.62
C GLY A 111 15.92 -71.55 -6.56
N ARG A 112 16.95 -70.79 -6.15
CA ARG A 112 18.22 -70.70 -6.86
C ARG A 112 18.90 -72.08 -7.01
N GLY A 113 19.62 -72.30 -8.10
CA GLY A 113 20.51 -73.44 -8.26
C GLY A 113 21.77 -73.32 -7.37
N ARG A 114 22.41 -74.45 -7.05
CA ARG A 114 23.63 -74.47 -6.24
C ARG A 114 24.83 -74.03 -7.05
N ASP A 115 25.68 -73.21 -6.46
CA ASP A 115 26.93 -72.80 -7.08
C ASP A 115 27.89 -74.00 -7.16
N GLY A 116 28.54 -74.16 -8.30
CA GLY A 116 29.60 -75.13 -8.53
C GLY A 116 30.86 -74.75 -7.76
N ARG A 117 31.67 -75.75 -7.39
CA ARG A 117 32.90 -75.53 -6.62
C ARG A 117 34.04 -75.06 -7.51
N ASP A 118 34.82 -74.10 -7.04
CA ASP A 118 35.95 -73.55 -7.78
C ASP A 118 37.02 -74.58 -8.16
N ALA A 119 37.72 -74.29 -9.25
CA ALA A 119 38.92 -75.00 -9.64
C ALA A 119 39.99 -74.87 -8.57
N THR A 120 40.81 -75.90 -8.43
CA THR A 120 42.05 -75.84 -7.63
C THR A 120 43.20 -76.25 -8.52
N ARG A 121 44.44 -76.17 -8.05
CA ARG A 121 45.58 -76.67 -8.83
C ARG A 121 45.43 -78.15 -9.26
N HIS A 122 44.55 -78.92 -8.61
CA HIS A 122 44.31 -80.34 -8.89
C HIS A 122 43.02 -80.65 -9.66
N ARG A 123 42.05 -79.72 -9.80
CA ARG A 123 40.77 -79.97 -10.50
C ARG A 123 40.22 -78.71 -11.18
N ASN A 124 39.42 -78.89 -12.22
CA ASN A 124 38.67 -77.79 -12.84
C ASN A 124 37.47 -77.40 -11.95
N GLY A 125 36.88 -76.23 -12.20
CA GLY A 125 35.66 -75.82 -11.52
C GLY A 125 34.46 -76.67 -11.93
N GLU A 126 33.52 -76.89 -11.01
CA GLU A 126 32.24 -77.56 -11.29
C GLU A 126 31.23 -76.56 -11.85
N ASN A 127 30.30 -77.04 -12.67
CA ASN A 127 29.18 -76.20 -13.13
C ASN A 127 28.21 -75.94 -11.98
N GLY A 128 27.52 -74.80 -12.02
CA GLY A 128 26.39 -74.57 -11.12
C GLY A 128 25.15 -75.34 -11.58
N ASP A 129 24.26 -75.68 -10.64
CA ASP A 129 22.97 -76.31 -10.94
C ASP A 129 22.00 -75.29 -11.54
N ASP A 130 21.04 -75.74 -12.34
CA ASP A 130 19.96 -74.87 -12.83
C ASP A 130 19.07 -74.41 -11.66
N GLY A 131 18.44 -73.24 -11.82
CA GLY A 131 17.39 -72.81 -10.90
C GLY A 131 16.12 -73.65 -11.04
N ALA A 132 15.21 -73.55 -10.07
CA ALA A 132 13.92 -74.25 -10.10
C ALA A 132 12.79 -73.31 -10.54
N PRO A 133 11.71 -73.80 -11.18
CA PRO A 133 10.65 -72.94 -11.73
C PRO A 133 9.83 -72.22 -10.65
N GLY A 134 9.30 -71.06 -10.99
CA GLY A 134 8.39 -70.31 -10.11
C GLY A 134 6.99 -70.91 -10.04
N GLY A 135 6.25 -70.58 -8.97
CA GLY A 135 4.87 -71.00 -8.79
C GLY A 135 3.89 -70.15 -9.62
N ASN A 136 2.87 -70.75 -10.20
CA ASN A 136 1.72 -70.05 -10.79
C ASN A 136 1.02 -69.11 -9.81
N GLY A 137 0.48 -68.01 -10.32
CA GLY A 137 -0.41 -67.13 -9.55
C GLY A 137 -1.79 -67.75 -9.32
N GLY A 138 -2.45 -67.39 -8.22
CA GLY A 138 -3.79 -67.82 -7.89
C GLY A 138 -4.87 -67.15 -8.75
N TYR A 139 -6.03 -67.78 -8.90
CA TYR A 139 -7.13 -67.20 -9.66
C TYR A 139 -7.82 -66.09 -8.85
N GLY A 140 -8.01 -64.90 -9.42
CA GLY A 140 -8.99 -63.94 -8.88
C GLY A 140 -10.40 -64.38 -9.22
N SER A 141 -11.39 -63.66 -8.70
CA SER A 141 -12.81 -63.90 -9.00
C SER A 141 -13.47 -62.68 -9.66
N SER A 142 -14.49 -62.93 -10.49
CA SER A 142 -15.36 -61.88 -11.04
C SER A 142 -16.16 -61.21 -9.92
N GLY A 143 -16.62 -59.97 -10.17
CA GLY A 143 -17.57 -59.30 -9.26
C GLY A 143 -18.96 -59.94 -9.36
N ALA A 144 -19.73 -59.89 -8.27
CA ALA A 144 -21.09 -60.40 -8.25
C ALA A 144 -22.10 -59.35 -8.74
N ASP A 145 -23.24 -59.80 -9.24
CA ASP A 145 -24.28 -58.91 -9.76
C ASP A 145 -24.95 -58.09 -8.65
N GLY A 146 -25.34 -56.86 -8.99
CA GLY A 146 -26.24 -56.04 -8.18
C GLY A 146 -27.69 -56.49 -8.35
N ALA A 147 -28.53 -56.17 -7.37
CA ALA A 147 -29.90 -56.66 -7.33
C ALA A 147 -30.92 -55.68 -7.91
N ALA A 148 -32.11 -56.19 -8.26
CA ALA A 148 -33.20 -55.34 -8.73
C ALA A 148 -33.69 -54.37 -7.65
N GLY A 149 -34.05 -53.15 -8.07
CA GLY A 149 -34.82 -52.21 -7.26
C GLY A 149 -36.28 -52.66 -7.12
N GLY A 150 -36.92 -52.27 -6.02
CA GLY A 150 -38.32 -52.53 -5.73
C GLY A 150 -39.23 -51.48 -6.37
N ASN A 151 -40.51 -51.78 -6.47
CA ASN A 151 -41.51 -50.86 -7.01
C ASN A 151 -42.20 -50.06 -5.91
N VAL A 152 -42.60 -48.84 -6.23
CA VAL A 152 -43.34 -47.96 -5.32
C VAL A 152 -44.74 -47.73 -5.88
N PHE A 153 -45.76 -48.14 -5.14
CA PHE A 153 -47.17 -47.95 -5.49
C PHE A 153 -47.82 -46.97 -4.53
N ILE A 154 -48.39 -45.90 -5.06
CA ILE A 154 -49.00 -44.82 -4.27
C ILE A 154 -50.45 -44.68 -4.70
N THR A 155 -51.38 -44.82 -3.77
CA THR A 155 -52.80 -44.54 -3.98
C THR A 155 -53.14 -43.18 -3.38
N VAL A 156 -53.74 -42.28 -4.15
CA VAL A 156 -54.17 -40.95 -3.70
C VAL A 156 -55.53 -40.60 -4.29
N GLN A 157 -56.33 -39.83 -3.56
CA GLN A 157 -57.58 -39.27 -4.10
C GLN A 157 -57.27 -38.06 -4.97
N ASP A 158 -58.04 -37.83 -6.02
CA ASP A 158 -57.83 -36.71 -6.96
C ASP A 158 -57.75 -35.34 -6.24
N GLN A 159 -58.62 -35.13 -5.25
CA GLN A 159 -58.67 -33.94 -4.39
C GLN A 159 -57.46 -33.75 -3.46
N ASP A 160 -56.61 -34.76 -3.32
CA ASP A 160 -55.42 -34.81 -2.46
C ASP A 160 -54.12 -34.96 -3.28
N THR A 161 -54.16 -34.75 -4.60
CA THR A 161 -52.97 -34.83 -5.46
C THR A 161 -51.90 -33.80 -5.09
N ASP A 162 -52.25 -32.70 -4.44
CA ASP A 162 -51.32 -31.73 -3.85
C ASP A 162 -50.45 -32.33 -2.72
N MET A 163 -50.94 -33.39 -2.06
CA MET A 163 -50.24 -34.11 -0.98
C MET A 163 -49.05 -34.95 -1.45
N LEU A 164 -48.87 -35.15 -2.76
CA LEU A 164 -47.76 -35.93 -3.31
C LEU A 164 -46.42 -35.18 -3.30
N MET A 165 -46.46 -33.86 -3.16
CA MET A 165 -45.28 -32.98 -3.24
C MET A 165 -44.11 -33.32 -2.27
N PRO A 166 -44.31 -33.73 -0.99
CA PRO A 166 -43.21 -34.12 -0.11
C PRO A 166 -42.47 -35.39 -0.49
N LEU A 167 -42.98 -36.19 -1.43
CA LEU A 167 -42.48 -37.54 -1.67
C LEU A 167 -41.24 -37.52 -2.57
N LEU A 168 -40.24 -38.30 -2.17
CA LEU A 168 -39.03 -38.60 -2.94
C LEU A 168 -38.92 -40.11 -3.12
N PHE A 169 -38.33 -40.56 -4.23
CA PHE A 169 -38.24 -41.99 -4.56
C PHE A 169 -36.80 -42.35 -4.94
N ASP A 170 -36.29 -43.47 -4.42
CA ASP A 170 -35.09 -44.15 -4.94
C ASP A 170 -35.42 -45.62 -5.21
N VAL A 171 -35.66 -45.93 -6.49
CA VAL A 171 -36.01 -47.28 -6.98
C VAL A 171 -34.91 -47.86 -7.85
N ARG A 172 -33.67 -47.36 -7.75
CA ARG A 172 -32.58 -47.82 -8.61
C ARG A 172 -32.19 -49.27 -8.30
N GLY A 173 -31.74 -50.00 -9.32
CA GLY A 173 -31.07 -51.28 -9.11
C GLY A 173 -29.72 -51.08 -8.41
N GLY A 174 -29.27 -52.11 -7.69
CA GLY A 174 -27.94 -52.14 -7.11
C GLY A 174 -26.86 -52.20 -8.19
N ALA A 175 -25.74 -51.55 -7.95
CA ALA A 175 -24.59 -51.61 -8.85
C ALA A 175 -23.96 -53.01 -8.83
N GLY A 176 -23.45 -53.48 -9.97
CA GLY A 176 -22.64 -54.71 -10.00
C GLY A 176 -21.29 -54.53 -9.31
N GLY A 177 -20.80 -55.58 -8.65
CA GLY A 177 -19.50 -55.59 -8.01
C GLY A 177 -18.37 -55.51 -9.03
N ILE A 178 -17.27 -54.84 -8.69
CA ILE A 178 -16.08 -54.76 -9.56
C ILE A 178 -15.40 -56.14 -9.69
N SER A 179 -14.71 -56.39 -10.80
CA SER A 179 -13.90 -57.61 -10.99
C SER A 179 -12.68 -57.63 -10.08
N GLY A 180 -12.29 -58.81 -9.60
CA GLY A 180 -11.01 -59.02 -8.92
C GLY A 180 -9.84 -59.12 -9.92
N HIS A 181 -8.71 -59.63 -9.44
CA HIS A 181 -7.48 -59.77 -10.22
C HIS A 181 -6.78 -61.10 -9.99
N HIS A 182 -6.10 -61.65 -10.99
CA HIS A 182 -5.23 -62.81 -10.79
C HIS A 182 -4.01 -62.46 -9.95
N GLY A 183 -3.51 -63.45 -9.23
CA GLY A 183 -2.18 -63.38 -8.63
C GLY A 183 -1.11 -63.39 -9.71
N GLN A 184 0.00 -62.71 -9.44
CA GLN A 184 1.17 -62.73 -10.30
C GLN A 184 1.85 -64.10 -10.20
N PRO A 185 2.43 -64.63 -11.29
CA PRO A 185 3.30 -65.79 -11.18
C PRO A 185 4.59 -65.44 -10.46
N GLY A 186 5.15 -66.41 -9.72
CA GLY A 186 6.48 -66.30 -9.15
C GLY A 186 7.57 -66.46 -10.21
N ASP A 187 8.67 -65.74 -10.04
CA ASP A 187 9.82 -65.82 -10.94
C ASP A 187 10.48 -67.21 -10.88
N GLY A 188 11.15 -67.60 -11.96
CA GLY A 188 11.99 -68.79 -11.94
C GLY A 188 13.29 -68.52 -11.18
N GLY A 189 13.77 -69.53 -10.47
CA GLY A 189 15.03 -69.48 -9.74
C GLY A 189 16.21 -69.24 -10.69
N VAL A 190 17.18 -68.47 -10.21
CA VAL A 190 18.42 -68.19 -10.92
C VAL A 190 19.31 -69.44 -10.88
N GLY A 191 20.02 -69.77 -11.96
CA GLY A 191 21.02 -70.83 -11.96
C GLY A 191 22.19 -70.54 -11.01
N GLY A 192 22.77 -71.59 -10.44
CA GLY A 192 24.00 -71.50 -9.68
C GLY A 192 25.17 -71.05 -10.54
N ARG A 193 26.12 -70.33 -9.97
CA ARG A 193 27.36 -69.94 -10.67
C ARG A 193 28.25 -71.16 -10.85
N GLY A 194 28.94 -71.28 -11.98
CA GLY A 194 30.02 -72.24 -12.11
C GLY A 194 31.22 -71.81 -11.27
N GLY A 195 31.98 -72.78 -10.78
CA GLY A 195 33.16 -72.52 -9.97
C GLY A 195 34.25 -71.79 -10.76
N GLU A 196 34.97 -70.86 -10.15
CA GLU A 196 35.98 -70.05 -10.82
C GLU A 196 37.21 -70.85 -11.27
N GLY A 197 37.94 -70.35 -12.27
CA GLY A 197 39.21 -70.94 -12.72
C GLY A 197 40.36 -70.64 -11.75
N HIS A 198 41.43 -71.45 -11.79
CA HIS A 198 42.57 -71.31 -10.89
C HIS A 198 43.89 -71.24 -11.67
N ALA A 199 44.67 -70.20 -11.42
CA ALA A 199 45.99 -69.99 -12.01
C ALA A 199 47.07 -69.96 -10.91
N TRP A 200 48.21 -70.61 -11.15
CA TRP A 200 49.35 -70.59 -10.22
C TRP A 200 50.67 -70.64 -10.97
N THR A 201 51.75 -70.21 -10.34
CA THR A 201 53.11 -70.25 -10.90
C THR A 201 54.02 -71.08 -10.03
N GLU A 202 54.85 -71.92 -10.64
CA GLU A 202 55.87 -72.72 -9.96
C GLU A 202 57.26 -72.23 -10.37
N LYS A 203 58.15 -72.05 -9.38
CA LYS A 203 59.52 -71.56 -9.61
C LYS A 203 60.50 -72.71 -9.41
N HIS A 204 61.24 -73.05 -10.47
CA HIS A 204 62.33 -74.02 -10.43
C HIS A 204 63.64 -73.29 -10.65
N SER A 205 64.44 -73.20 -9.58
CA SER A 205 65.76 -72.56 -9.49
C SER A 205 65.83 -71.19 -10.18
N ASN A 206 66.05 -71.18 -11.50
CA ASN A 206 66.24 -69.99 -12.32
C ASN A 206 65.10 -69.71 -13.32
N SER A 207 63.97 -70.44 -13.29
CA SER A 207 62.79 -70.21 -14.16
C SER A 207 61.46 -70.28 -13.39
N VAL A 208 60.44 -69.53 -13.85
CA VAL A 208 59.06 -69.57 -13.34
C VAL A 208 58.14 -70.00 -14.47
N SER A 209 57.34 -71.07 -14.28
CA SER A 209 56.28 -71.50 -15.20
C SER A 209 54.90 -71.21 -14.63
N ALA A 210 53.98 -70.68 -15.44
CA ALA A 210 52.59 -70.43 -15.07
C ALA A 210 51.66 -71.54 -15.59
N HIS A 211 50.76 -72.03 -14.75
CA HIS A 211 49.73 -73.02 -15.05
C HIS A 211 48.34 -72.43 -14.76
N THR A 212 47.34 -72.81 -15.55
CA THR A 212 45.94 -72.41 -15.32
C THR A 212 44.99 -73.59 -15.52
N ARG A 213 43.87 -73.62 -14.78
CA ARG A 213 42.74 -74.54 -14.98
C ARG A 213 41.44 -73.76 -15.12
N PRO A 214 40.54 -74.15 -16.04
CA PRO A 214 39.29 -73.44 -16.28
C PRO A 214 38.29 -73.65 -15.15
N GLY A 215 37.38 -72.68 -15.01
CA GLY A 215 36.20 -72.79 -14.17
C GLY A 215 35.07 -73.61 -14.81
N GLY A 216 33.98 -73.79 -14.07
CA GLY A 216 32.72 -74.37 -14.56
C GLY A 216 31.77 -73.34 -15.16
N SER A 217 30.75 -73.78 -15.88
CA SER A 217 29.69 -72.93 -16.42
C SER A 217 28.58 -72.68 -15.39
N ASN A 218 27.94 -71.50 -15.44
CA ASN A 218 26.74 -71.24 -14.66
C ASN A 218 25.58 -72.15 -15.10
N GLY A 219 24.75 -72.56 -14.16
CA GLY A 219 23.44 -73.16 -14.41
C GLY A 219 22.49 -72.18 -15.07
N ARG A 220 21.46 -72.71 -15.73
CA ARG A 220 20.41 -71.94 -16.40
C ARG A 220 19.39 -71.43 -15.40
N ASN A 221 18.82 -70.26 -15.67
CA ASN A 221 17.66 -69.78 -14.94
C ASN A 221 16.43 -70.58 -15.36
N ALA A 222 15.59 -70.92 -14.39
CA ALA A 222 14.32 -71.59 -14.66
C ALA A 222 13.24 -70.60 -15.14
N PRO A 223 12.16 -71.09 -15.78
CA PRO A 223 11.05 -70.24 -16.19
C PRO A 223 10.21 -69.77 -14.98
N PRO A 224 9.57 -68.59 -15.09
CA PRO A 224 8.55 -68.17 -14.13
C PRO A 224 7.31 -69.08 -14.19
N GLY A 225 6.47 -69.00 -13.16
CA GLY A 225 5.16 -69.63 -13.16
C GLY A 225 4.21 -69.02 -14.21
N HIS A 226 3.03 -69.59 -14.34
CA HIS A 226 1.98 -69.10 -15.23
C HIS A 226 0.98 -68.21 -14.48
N MET A 227 0.60 -67.11 -15.13
CA MET A 227 -0.55 -66.31 -14.72
C MET A 227 -1.83 -66.97 -15.26
N PRO A 228 -2.88 -67.16 -14.44
CA PRO A 228 -4.18 -67.55 -14.94
C PRO A 228 -4.69 -66.62 -16.05
N SER A 229 -5.26 -67.20 -17.12
CA SER A 229 -5.72 -66.46 -18.31
C SER A 229 -7.24 -66.27 -18.40
N THR A 230 -7.98 -66.66 -17.35
CA THR A 230 -9.44 -66.53 -17.31
C THR A 230 -9.84 -65.06 -17.23
N ASN A 231 -10.68 -64.56 -18.14
CA ASN A 231 -11.13 -63.17 -18.04
C ASN A 231 -12.07 -62.99 -16.83
N LEU A 232 -11.69 -62.08 -15.92
CA LEU A 232 -12.54 -61.66 -14.81
C LEU A 232 -13.42 -60.49 -15.27
N THR A 233 -14.70 -60.54 -14.95
CA THR A 233 -15.69 -59.54 -15.36
C THR A 233 -16.28 -58.85 -14.13
N ALA A 234 -16.69 -57.60 -14.29
CA ALA A 234 -17.54 -56.95 -13.29
C ALA A 234 -18.94 -57.60 -13.30
N GLY A 235 -19.63 -57.55 -12.17
CA GLY A 235 -21.03 -57.91 -12.06
C GLY A 235 -21.90 -56.93 -12.85
N LYS A 236 -23.08 -57.40 -13.26
CA LYS A 236 -24.10 -56.56 -13.90
C LYS A 236 -24.82 -55.73 -12.85
N SER A 237 -25.15 -54.49 -13.17
CA SER A 237 -26.09 -53.72 -12.36
C SER A 237 -27.49 -54.32 -12.45
N GLY A 238 -28.21 -54.31 -11.32
CA GLY A 238 -29.59 -54.74 -11.29
C GLY A 238 -30.50 -53.78 -12.04
N PRO A 239 -31.67 -54.25 -12.51
CA PRO A 239 -32.66 -53.38 -13.14
C PRO A 239 -33.26 -52.41 -12.12
N ASN A 240 -33.60 -51.20 -12.58
CA ASN A 240 -34.37 -50.25 -11.77
C ASN A 240 -35.81 -50.75 -11.59
N GLY A 241 -36.38 -50.50 -10.41
CA GLY A 241 -37.81 -50.61 -10.17
C GLY A 241 -38.58 -49.45 -10.80
N SER A 242 -39.89 -49.41 -10.54
CA SER A 242 -40.80 -48.40 -11.10
C SER A 242 -41.62 -47.70 -10.01
N VAL A 243 -42.07 -46.48 -10.30
CA VAL A 243 -43.03 -45.75 -9.47
C VAL A 243 -44.38 -45.75 -10.20
N GLN A 244 -45.45 -46.06 -9.49
CA GLN A 244 -46.82 -46.03 -9.99
C GLN A 244 -47.70 -45.26 -9.03
N ILE A 245 -48.21 -44.12 -9.47
CA ILE A 245 -49.14 -43.27 -8.72
C ILE A 245 -50.52 -43.48 -9.28
N LYS A 246 -51.37 -44.13 -8.50
CA LYS A 246 -52.77 -44.41 -8.79
C LYS A 246 -53.63 -43.30 -8.18
N VAL A 247 -54.24 -42.49 -9.05
CA VAL A 247 -55.18 -41.43 -8.67
C VAL A 247 -56.61 -41.95 -8.82
N ILE A 248 -57.36 -41.94 -7.73
CA ILE A 248 -58.78 -42.30 -7.69
C ILE A 248 -59.61 -41.01 -7.81
N ARG A 249 -60.44 -40.94 -8.86
CA ARG A 249 -61.32 -39.79 -9.10
C ARG A 249 -62.65 -39.93 -8.36
N GLY A 250 -63.41 -38.83 -8.27
CA GLY A 250 -64.70 -38.80 -7.56
C GLY A 250 -65.76 -39.73 -8.16
N ASP A 251 -65.63 -40.10 -9.44
CA ASP A 251 -66.47 -41.09 -10.14
C ASP A 251 -65.94 -42.53 -10.01
N LEU A 252 -64.93 -42.75 -9.14
CA LEU A 252 -64.22 -44.00 -8.92
C LEU A 252 -63.39 -44.50 -10.11
N THR A 253 -63.23 -43.69 -11.17
CA THR A 253 -62.28 -44.02 -12.23
C THR A 253 -60.84 -43.83 -11.77
N GLU A 254 -59.93 -44.57 -12.40
CA GLU A 254 -58.53 -44.66 -11.97
C GLU A 254 -57.61 -44.19 -13.09
N ALA A 255 -56.64 -43.33 -12.75
CA ALA A 255 -55.52 -42.96 -13.62
C ALA A 255 -54.21 -43.38 -12.97
N THR A 256 -53.24 -43.85 -13.77
CA THR A 256 -51.93 -44.29 -13.26
C THR A 256 -50.83 -43.47 -13.92
N TYR A 257 -49.90 -42.95 -13.11
CA TYR A 257 -48.80 -42.11 -13.55
C TYR A 257 -47.44 -42.65 -13.09
N PRO A 258 -46.36 -42.47 -13.89
CA PRO A 258 -45.03 -42.95 -13.57
C PRO A 258 -44.27 -42.09 -12.54
N GLY A 259 -44.82 -40.94 -12.12
CA GLY A 259 -44.17 -40.04 -11.16
C GLY A 259 -45.02 -38.80 -10.85
N VAL A 260 -44.58 -38.01 -9.87
CA VAL A 260 -45.26 -36.78 -9.43
C VAL A 260 -45.11 -35.65 -10.46
N TYR A 261 -45.97 -34.63 -10.38
CA TYR A 261 -45.82 -33.41 -11.17
C TYR A 261 -44.60 -32.63 -10.66
N MET A 262 -43.93 -31.89 -11.54
CA MET A 262 -42.77 -31.07 -11.18
C MET A 262 -42.81 -29.78 -11.99
N LEU A 263 -43.33 -28.73 -11.39
CA LEU A 263 -43.46 -27.42 -12.03
C LEU A 263 -42.20 -26.59 -11.78
N HIS A 264 -41.68 -25.98 -12.84
CA HIS A 264 -40.59 -25.01 -12.75
C HIS A 264 -40.84 -23.84 -13.70
N VAL A 265 -40.36 -22.66 -13.30
CA VAL A 265 -40.38 -21.47 -14.14
C VAL A 265 -39.32 -21.61 -15.23
N VAL A 266 -39.75 -21.43 -16.48
CA VAL A 266 -38.89 -21.43 -17.67
C VAL A 266 -38.29 -20.03 -17.88
N SER A 267 -39.12 -18.99 -17.82
CA SER A 267 -38.72 -17.60 -17.99
C SER A 267 -39.80 -16.64 -17.47
N PHE A 268 -39.42 -15.39 -17.22
CA PHE A 268 -40.33 -14.26 -17.03
C PHE A 268 -39.60 -12.97 -17.39
N ASP A 269 -40.36 -11.92 -17.68
CA ASP A 269 -39.83 -10.59 -17.98
C ASP A 269 -40.02 -9.69 -16.76
N ILE A 270 -39.10 -8.73 -16.56
CA ILE A 270 -39.16 -7.71 -15.52
C ILE A 270 -39.21 -6.35 -16.21
N ILE A 271 -40.16 -5.52 -15.79
CA ILE A 271 -40.32 -4.13 -16.21
C ILE A 271 -40.33 -3.26 -14.94
N ASP A 272 -39.63 -2.13 -14.98
CA ASP A 272 -39.69 -1.07 -13.97
C ASP A 272 -41.02 -0.30 -14.06
N GLU A 273 -41.58 0.14 -12.93
CA GLU A 273 -42.95 0.69 -12.86
C GLU A 273 -43.19 1.88 -13.79
N ASN A 274 -42.15 2.69 -14.01
CA ASN A 274 -42.25 3.91 -14.79
C ASN A 274 -41.67 3.77 -16.21
N GLU A 275 -41.13 2.62 -16.62
CA GLU A 275 -40.48 2.35 -17.92
C GLU A 275 -39.35 3.33 -18.30
N ASP A 276 -38.56 3.80 -17.33
CA ASP A 276 -37.36 4.59 -17.57
C ASP A 276 -36.06 3.75 -17.63
N GLY A 277 -36.16 2.45 -17.37
CA GLY A 277 -35.04 1.50 -17.40
C GLY A 277 -34.24 1.43 -16.08
N ILE A 278 -34.71 2.07 -15.02
CA ILE A 278 -34.12 2.09 -13.68
C ILE A 278 -35.08 1.42 -12.71
N ASN A 279 -34.57 0.49 -11.90
CA ASN A 279 -35.34 -0.03 -10.77
C ASN A 279 -34.93 0.77 -9.53
N GLU A 280 -35.71 1.75 -9.11
CA GLU A 280 -35.33 2.62 -7.98
C GLU A 280 -36.10 2.32 -6.68
N PRO A 281 -35.49 2.59 -5.51
CA PRO A 281 -36.21 2.51 -4.24
C PRO A 281 -37.42 3.46 -4.20
N GLY A 282 -38.58 2.92 -3.80
CA GLY A 282 -39.86 3.61 -3.80
C GLY A 282 -40.81 3.20 -4.93
N GLU A 283 -40.34 2.41 -5.90
CA GLU A 283 -41.16 1.90 -7.02
C GLU A 283 -41.51 0.42 -6.85
N HIS A 284 -42.34 -0.10 -7.75
CA HIS A 284 -42.58 -1.53 -7.91
C HIS A 284 -41.74 -2.11 -9.05
N ILE A 285 -41.21 -3.32 -8.85
CA ILE A 285 -40.88 -4.20 -9.97
C ILE A 285 -42.14 -4.89 -10.47
N LEU A 286 -42.30 -4.97 -11.79
CA LEU A 286 -43.42 -5.64 -12.46
C LEU A 286 -42.92 -6.90 -13.16
N VAL A 287 -43.43 -8.07 -12.77
CA VAL A 287 -43.06 -9.36 -13.38
C VAL A 287 -44.22 -9.93 -14.18
N HIS A 288 -44.00 -10.19 -15.47
CA HIS A 288 -45.03 -10.73 -16.38
C HIS A 288 -44.44 -11.74 -17.38
N ASN A 289 -45.26 -12.20 -18.34
CA ASN A 289 -44.88 -13.23 -19.33
C ASN A 289 -44.28 -14.49 -18.69
N ILE A 290 -44.82 -14.86 -17.53
CA ILE A 290 -44.29 -15.95 -16.72
C ILE A 290 -44.62 -17.27 -17.41
N ARG A 291 -43.59 -18.00 -17.82
CA ARG A 291 -43.69 -19.32 -18.44
C ARG A 291 -43.36 -20.40 -17.42
N VAL A 292 -44.24 -21.38 -17.27
CA VAL A 292 -44.07 -22.53 -16.36
C VAL A 292 -44.21 -23.82 -17.15
N ARG A 293 -43.34 -24.78 -16.87
CA ARG A 293 -43.36 -26.11 -17.48
C ARG A 293 -43.51 -27.19 -16.42
N ASN A 294 -44.33 -28.19 -16.72
CA ASN A 294 -44.38 -29.42 -15.94
C ASN A 294 -43.40 -30.45 -16.50
N SER A 295 -42.31 -30.71 -15.79
CA SER A 295 -41.33 -31.76 -16.11
C SER A 295 -41.60 -33.10 -15.41
N GLY A 296 -42.71 -33.19 -14.67
CA GLY A 296 -43.07 -34.39 -13.92
C GLY A 296 -43.77 -35.46 -14.75
N GLY A 297 -44.14 -36.57 -14.10
CA GLY A 297 -44.79 -37.73 -14.71
C GLY A 297 -46.33 -37.67 -14.75
N MET A 298 -46.94 -36.68 -14.09
CA MET A 298 -48.40 -36.51 -14.03
C MET A 298 -48.81 -35.04 -14.19
N PRO A 299 -50.08 -34.76 -14.55
CA PRO A 299 -50.61 -33.40 -14.58
C PRO A 299 -50.52 -32.69 -13.22
N SER A 300 -50.45 -31.35 -13.21
CA SER A 300 -50.64 -30.60 -11.96
C SER A 300 -52.06 -30.79 -11.40
N PRO A 301 -52.28 -30.61 -10.09
CA PRO A 301 -53.60 -30.82 -9.47
C PRO A 301 -54.72 -30.04 -10.17
N GLU A 302 -55.85 -30.70 -10.44
CA GLU A 302 -57.03 -30.09 -11.09
C GLU A 302 -57.99 -29.44 -10.10
N GLN A 303 -57.96 -29.87 -8.83
CA GLN A 303 -58.91 -29.44 -7.80
C GLN A 303 -58.35 -28.34 -6.88
N ARG A 304 -57.11 -27.90 -7.10
CA ARG A 304 -56.40 -26.98 -6.20
C ARG A 304 -55.69 -25.88 -6.96
N SER A 305 -55.91 -24.65 -6.53
CA SER A 305 -55.20 -23.48 -7.06
C SER A 305 -53.78 -23.41 -6.49
N ILE A 306 -52.83 -23.07 -7.35
CA ILE A 306 -51.45 -22.77 -6.95
C ILE A 306 -51.25 -21.28 -7.14
N GLN A 307 -50.96 -20.58 -6.05
CA GLN A 307 -50.69 -19.15 -6.08
C GLN A 307 -49.22 -18.90 -6.35
N LEU A 308 -48.94 -17.84 -7.10
CA LEU A 308 -47.62 -17.39 -7.49
C LEU A 308 -47.36 -16.00 -6.93
N LEU A 309 -46.18 -15.79 -6.35
CA LEU A 309 -45.70 -14.53 -5.83
C LEU A 309 -44.22 -14.32 -6.19
N ILE A 310 -43.77 -13.07 -6.11
CA ILE A 310 -42.35 -12.75 -6.05
C ILE A 310 -41.83 -13.14 -4.66
N GLN A 311 -40.63 -13.71 -4.62
CA GLN A 311 -39.95 -14.01 -3.37
C GLN A 311 -39.46 -12.71 -2.74
N GLY A 312 -39.90 -12.42 -1.52
CA GLY A 312 -39.41 -11.26 -0.77
C GLY A 312 -37.91 -11.37 -0.46
N THR A 313 -37.23 -10.23 -0.50
CA THR A 313 -35.80 -10.08 -0.19
C THR A 313 -35.61 -8.93 0.80
N GLN A 314 -34.37 -8.49 1.01
CA GLN A 314 -34.12 -7.29 1.82
C GLN A 314 -34.63 -6.01 1.14
N PHE A 315 -34.59 -5.96 -0.20
CA PHE A 315 -35.10 -4.83 -0.99
C PHE A 315 -36.51 -5.06 -1.53
N LEU A 316 -36.92 -6.30 -1.79
CA LEU A 316 -38.21 -6.58 -2.44
C LEU A 316 -39.27 -6.98 -1.43
N ASP A 317 -40.35 -6.21 -1.38
CA ASP A 317 -41.54 -6.52 -0.60
C ASP A 317 -42.69 -6.96 -1.52
N PRO A 318 -43.01 -8.25 -1.60
CA PRO A 318 -44.00 -8.74 -2.56
C PRO A 318 -45.41 -8.27 -2.19
N VAL A 319 -46.19 -7.86 -3.20
CA VAL A 319 -47.59 -7.48 -3.03
C VAL A 319 -48.46 -8.74 -2.90
N VAL A 320 -48.61 -9.21 -1.65
CA VAL A 320 -49.30 -10.48 -1.36
C VAL A 320 -50.83 -10.44 -1.56
N SER A 321 -51.42 -9.25 -1.71
CA SER A 321 -52.86 -9.07 -1.92
C SER A 321 -53.32 -9.43 -3.35
N GLU A 322 -52.40 -9.52 -4.31
CA GLU A 322 -52.70 -9.74 -5.73
C GLU A 322 -51.88 -10.92 -6.30
N PRO A 323 -52.01 -12.16 -5.76
CA PRO A 323 -51.29 -13.30 -6.30
C PRO A 323 -51.82 -13.71 -7.68
N LEU A 324 -50.93 -14.15 -8.57
CA LEU A 324 -51.34 -14.84 -9.80
C LEU A 324 -51.64 -16.32 -9.51
N GLN A 325 -52.52 -16.93 -10.31
CA GLN A 325 -52.85 -18.35 -10.20
C GLN A 325 -52.29 -19.13 -11.39
N LEU A 326 -51.66 -20.27 -11.12
CA LEU A 326 -51.28 -21.19 -12.19
C LEU A 326 -52.52 -21.83 -12.83
N PRO A 327 -52.51 -22.07 -14.15
CA PRO A 327 -53.49 -22.93 -14.78
C PRO A 327 -53.53 -24.31 -14.11
N MET A 328 -54.73 -24.84 -13.91
CA MET A 328 -54.94 -26.18 -13.35
C MET A 328 -54.66 -27.25 -14.42
N GLY A 329 -54.23 -28.46 -14.00
CA GLY A 329 -54.11 -29.59 -14.92
C GLY A 329 -53.01 -29.48 -16.00
N ILE A 330 -51.90 -28.78 -15.74
CA ILE A 330 -50.77 -28.65 -16.67
C ILE A 330 -50.18 -30.03 -16.95
N GLN A 331 -50.28 -30.50 -18.19
CA GLN A 331 -49.89 -31.85 -18.59
C GLN A 331 -48.37 -32.08 -18.52
N PRO A 332 -47.90 -33.32 -18.37
CA PRO A 332 -46.48 -33.65 -18.48
C PRO A 332 -45.86 -33.12 -19.79
N GLY A 333 -44.75 -32.40 -19.68
CA GLY A 333 -44.06 -31.76 -20.81
C GLY A 333 -44.72 -30.45 -21.31
N GLN A 334 -45.92 -30.12 -20.85
CA GLN A 334 -46.61 -28.89 -21.26
C GLN A 334 -45.96 -27.67 -20.63
N GLU A 335 -45.84 -26.62 -21.44
CA GLU A 335 -45.45 -25.27 -21.03
C GLU A 335 -46.65 -24.34 -21.17
N VAL A 336 -46.89 -23.51 -20.17
CA VAL A 336 -48.01 -22.56 -20.13
C VAL A 336 -47.49 -21.16 -19.79
N THR A 337 -48.12 -20.14 -20.38
CA THR A 337 -47.89 -18.73 -20.02
C THR A 337 -49.00 -18.29 -19.07
N ILE A 338 -48.61 -17.67 -17.96
CA ILE A 338 -49.53 -17.20 -16.93
C ILE A 338 -49.96 -15.77 -17.26
N PRO A 339 -51.27 -15.50 -17.43
CA PRO A 339 -51.75 -14.15 -17.65
C PRO A 339 -51.68 -13.33 -16.36
N GLY A 340 -51.28 -12.05 -16.47
CA GLY A 340 -51.25 -11.09 -15.37
C GLY A 340 -49.84 -10.57 -15.06
N VAL A 341 -49.74 -9.79 -13.99
CA VAL A 341 -48.50 -9.12 -13.53
C VAL A 341 -48.37 -9.32 -12.03
N LEU A 342 -47.19 -9.73 -11.57
CA LEU A 342 -46.82 -9.69 -10.15
C LEU A 342 -46.09 -8.40 -9.83
N ARG A 343 -46.28 -7.90 -8.60
CA ARG A 343 -45.64 -6.67 -8.13
C ARG A 343 -44.84 -6.94 -6.86
N ALA A 344 -43.69 -6.28 -6.74
CA ALA A 344 -42.98 -6.18 -5.47
C ALA A 344 -42.45 -4.75 -5.31
N PHE A 345 -42.70 -4.16 -4.15
CA PHE A 345 -42.22 -2.83 -3.80
C PHE A 345 -40.72 -2.87 -3.48
N ILE A 346 -39.95 -1.95 -4.05
CA ILE A 346 -38.52 -1.77 -3.81
C ILE A 346 -38.37 -0.87 -2.58
N ARG A 347 -37.96 -1.46 -1.46
CA ARG A 347 -37.73 -0.78 -0.19
C ARG A 347 -36.58 0.21 -0.28
N GLU A 348 -36.66 1.25 0.53
CA GLU A 348 -35.55 2.16 0.78
C GLU A 348 -34.39 1.45 1.49
N GLU A 349 -33.22 2.06 1.38
CA GLU A 349 -32.01 1.59 2.05
C GLU A 349 -32.14 1.72 3.57
N TRP A 350 -31.65 0.71 4.29
CA TRP A 350 -31.76 0.62 5.74
C TRP A 350 -30.57 1.30 6.48
N ALA A 351 -29.56 1.76 5.75
CA ALA A 351 -28.37 2.42 6.30
C ALA A 351 -27.90 3.58 5.40
N GLU A 352 -27.27 4.59 6.00
CA GLU A 352 -26.66 5.71 5.27
C GLU A 352 -25.43 5.22 4.48
N LYS A 353 -25.30 5.66 3.23
CA LYS A 353 -24.18 5.28 2.36
C LYS A 353 -22.87 5.95 2.79
N PRO A 354 -21.72 5.33 2.47
CA PRO A 354 -20.46 6.05 2.45
C PRO A 354 -20.52 7.28 1.54
N LEU A 355 -19.81 8.35 1.93
CA LEU A 355 -19.70 9.58 1.15
C LEU A 355 -19.18 9.29 -0.27
N GLY A 356 -19.83 9.87 -1.26
CA GLY A 356 -19.50 9.82 -2.68
C GLY A 356 -19.91 8.54 -3.41
N GLN A 357 -20.63 7.61 -2.76
CA GLN A 357 -21.10 6.37 -3.40
C GLN A 357 -22.56 6.48 -3.88
N ALA A 358 -22.79 6.13 -5.14
CA ALA A 358 -24.13 5.95 -5.70
C ALA A 358 -24.71 4.59 -5.29
N LEU A 359 -26.05 4.46 -5.21
CA LEU A 359 -26.68 3.15 -5.02
C LEU A 359 -26.53 2.33 -6.28
N ARG A 360 -25.98 1.12 -6.15
CA ARG A 360 -26.03 0.09 -7.18
C ARG A 360 -26.01 -1.28 -6.53
N TYR A 361 -27.19 -1.86 -6.32
CA TYR A 361 -27.33 -3.16 -5.67
C TYR A 361 -27.84 -4.22 -6.66
N GLU A 362 -27.17 -5.36 -6.71
CA GLU A 362 -27.58 -6.51 -7.54
C GLU A 362 -28.66 -7.31 -6.79
N GLU A 363 -29.89 -7.30 -7.30
CA GLU A 363 -31.03 -8.01 -6.70
C GLU A 363 -31.48 -9.16 -7.59
N ARG A 364 -31.74 -10.31 -6.96
CA ARG A 364 -32.12 -11.55 -7.64
C ARG A 364 -33.61 -11.78 -7.47
N VAL A 365 -34.40 -11.33 -8.45
CA VAL A 365 -35.84 -11.55 -8.50
C VAL A 365 -36.10 -13.03 -8.75
N SER A 366 -36.78 -13.69 -7.83
CA SER A 366 -37.15 -15.11 -7.92
C SER A 366 -38.64 -15.27 -7.67
N LEU A 367 -39.27 -16.27 -8.28
CA LEU A 367 -40.68 -16.57 -8.09
C LEU A 367 -40.88 -17.76 -7.14
N VAL A 368 -41.91 -17.67 -6.30
CA VAL A 368 -42.35 -18.76 -5.42
C VAL A 368 -43.80 -19.09 -5.68
N ALA A 369 -44.11 -20.39 -5.74
CA ALA A 369 -45.47 -20.87 -5.89
C ALA A 369 -45.86 -21.74 -4.69
N PHE A 370 -47.09 -21.64 -4.20
CA PHE A 370 -47.56 -22.38 -3.04
C PHE A 370 -49.05 -22.73 -3.13
N PHE A 371 -49.43 -23.81 -2.47
CA PHE A 371 -50.84 -24.18 -2.27
C PHE A 371 -51.40 -23.41 -1.08
N ASN A 372 -52.24 -22.39 -1.31
CA ASN A 372 -52.70 -21.49 -0.26
C ASN A 372 -53.71 -22.12 0.73
N GLU A 373 -54.48 -23.12 0.29
CA GLU A 373 -55.65 -23.61 1.05
C GLU A 373 -55.34 -24.65 2.14
N ARG A 374 -54.26 -25.45 2.00
CA ARG A 374 -54.03 -26.63 2.86
C ARG A 374 -52.59 -26.74 3.34
N LEU A 375 -51.66 -26.96 2.41
CA LEU A 375 -50.26 -27.21 2.77
C LEU A 375 -49.49 -25.93 3.09
N SER A 376 -49.93 -24.79 2.56
CA SER A 376 -49.21 -23.49 2.61
C SER A 376 -47.72 -23.63 2.28
N ARG A 377 -47.36 -24.62 1.46
CA ARG A 377 -45.98 -25.04 1.26
C ARG A 377 -45.50 -24.62 -0.13
N PRO A 378 -44.28 -24.05 -0.25
CA PRO A 378 -43.74 -23.69 -1.54
C PRO A 378 -43.43 -24.94 -2.37
N LEU A 379 -43.70 -24.86 -3.67
CA LEU A 379 -43.34 -25.88 -4.64
C LEU A 379 -41.80 -26.01 -4.67
N PRO A 380 -41.27 -27.24 -4.54
CA PRO A 380 -39.83 -27.47 -4.59
C PRO A 380 -39.30 -27.19 -6.00
N ASN A 381 -38.12 -26.58 -6.09
CA ASN A 381 -37.42 -26.29 -7.35
C ASN A 381 -38.23 -25.49 -8.37
N PHE A 382 -39.23 -24.73 -7.90
CA PHE A 382 -40.08 -23.94 -8.78
C PHE A 382 -39.39 -22.68 -9.34
N SER A 383 -38.48 -22.09 -8.56
CA SER A 383 -37.92 -20.77 -8.82
C SER A 383 -36.98 -20.73 -10.03
N GLY A 384 -37.36 -19.95 -11.05
CA GLY A 384 -36.44 -19.28 -11.95
C GLY A 384 -36.01 -17.94 -11.34
N ALA A 385 -34.83 -17.45 -11.71
CA ALA A 385 -34.35 -16.17 -11.20
C ALA A 385 -33.76 -15.30 -12.31
N THR A 386 -34.05 -14.01 -12.22
CA THR A 386 -33.53 -12.97 -13.10
C THR A 386 -32.90 -11.88 -12.22
N VAL A 387 -31.77 -11.33 -12.67
CA VAL A 387 -31.03 -10.31 -11.93
C VAL A 387 -31.42 -8.92 -12.42
N VAL A 388 -31.64 -8.01 -11.48
CA VAL A 388 -31.85 -6.58 -11.74
C VAL A 388 -30.91 -5.74 -10.89
N TYR A 389 -30.71 -4.47 -11.26
CA TYR A 389 -29.94 -3.52 -10.46
C TYR A 389 -30.87 -2.49 -9.85
N ILE A 390 -30.82 -2.38 -8.52
CA ILE A 390 -31.50 -1.32 -7.79
C ILE A 390 -30.54 -0.12 -7.71
N GLN A 391 -30.96 1.02 -8.26
CA GLN A 391 -30.17 2.25 -8.32
C GLN A 391 -31.08 3.48 -8.46
N TYR A 392 -30.54 4.67 -8.22
CA TYR A 392 -31.25 5.92 -8.50
C TYR A 392 -30.98 6.40 -9.94
N PRO A 393 -31.93 7.10 -10.57
CA PRO A 393 -31.83 7.57 -11.95
C PRO A 393 -30.80 8.70 -12.12
N LEU A 394 -30.60 9.50 -11.07
CA LEU A 394 -29.67 10.62 -11.06
C LEU A 394 -28.43 10.30 -10.22
N THR A 395 -27.26 10.73 -10.70
CA THR A 395 -25.99 10.63 -9.98
C THR A 395 -25.21 11.94 -10.07
N VAL A 396 -24.35 12.22 -9.08
CA VAL A 396 -23.48 13.41 -9.08
C VAL A 396 -22.01 12.99 -8.98
N ASP A 397 -21.19 13.50 -9.90
CA ASP A 397 -19.74 13.32 -9.87
C ASP A 397 -19.12 13.96 -8.62
N PRO A 398 -17.92 13.52 -8.19
CA PRO A 398 -17.17 14.23 -7.17
C PRO A 398 -17.02 15.72 -7.53
N PRO A 399 -17.37 16.65 -6.64
CA PRO A 399 -17.29 18.08 -6.94
C PRO A 399 -15.85 18.51 -7.19
N ARG A 400 -15.66 19.45 -8.11
CA ARG A 400 -14.38 20.12 -8.36
C ARG A 400 -14.30 21.37 -7.49
N TYR A 401 -13.35 21.37 -6.57
CA TYR A 401 -13.15 22.43 -5.60
C TYR A 401 -11.67 22.64 -5.28
N HIS A 402 -11.35 23.77 -4.63
CA HIS A 402 -9.99 24.08 -4.21
C HIS A 402 -9.70 23.51 -2.81
N ASP A 403 -8.63 22.72 -2.65
CA ASP A 403 -8.21 22.20 -1.34
C ASP A 403 -7.85 23.32 -0.33
N CYS A 404 -7.56 24.53 -0.80
CA CYS A 404 -7.27 25.68 0.04
C CYS A 404 -7.90 26.95 -0.55
N VAL A 405 -8.47 27.76 0.34
CA VAL A 405 -9.16 29.01 0.00
C VAL A 405 -8.68 30.13 0.92
N SER A 406 -8.58 31.35 0.40
CA SER A 406 -8.21 32.50 1.23
C SER A 406 -9.42 33.10 1.92
N LYS A 407 -9.23 33.54 3.14
CA LYS A 407 -10.18 34.36 3.88
C LYS A 407 -10.63 35.58 3.05
N GLY A 408 -11.93 35.86 3.03
CA GLY A 408 -12.54 36.97 2.29
C GLY A 408 -12.66 36.77 0.78
N ASN A 409 -12.03 35.75 0.19
CA ASN A 409 -12.10 35.52 -1.25
C ASN A 409 -13.44 34.90 -1.66
N ALA A 410 -13.90 35.30 -2.85
CA ALA A 410 -14.94 34.59 -3.58
C ALA A 410 -14.30 33.43 -4.36
N VAL A 411 -14.96 32.28 -4.35
CA VAL A 411 -14.48 31.01 -4.90
C VAL A 411 -15.66 30.33 -5.59
N ARG A 412 -15.37 29.64 -6.70
CA ARG A 412 -16.35 28.95 -7.53
C ARG A 412 -16.12 27.45 -7.47
N PHE A 413 -17.15 26.69 -7.15
CA PHE A 413 -17.15 25.23 -7.24
C PHE A 413 -18.09 24.77 -8.33
N SER A 414 -17.81 23.60 -8.87
CA SER A 414 -18.65 22.98 -9.88
C SER A 414 -18.80 21.49 -9.65
N TRP A 415 -19.97 20.96 -9.97
CA TRP A 415 -20.23 19.52 -10.00
C TRP A 415 -21.08 19.17 -11.21
N THR A 416 -20.98 17.91 -11.63
CA THR A 416 -21.71 17.40 -12.80
C THR A 416 -22.73 16.36 -12.37
N LEU A 417 -23.97 16.59 -12.75
CA LEU A 417 -25.09 15.68 -12.59
C LEU A 417 -25.27 14.86 -13.86
N HIS A 418 -25.63 13.60 -13.70
CA HIS A 418 -25.92 12.67 -14.78
C HIS A 418 -27.33 12.13 -14.61
N ASN A 419 -28.07 12.06 -15.71
CA ASN A 419 -29.30 11.28 -15.79
C ASN A 419 -29.02 9.96 -16.50
N ASN A 420 -29.02 8.86 -15.76
CA ASN A 420 -28.74 7.52 -16.28
C ASN A 420 -30.01 6.78 -16.77
N SER A 421 -31.17 7.42 -16.67
CA SER A 421 -32.44 6.85 -17.14
C SER A 421 -32.71 7.16 -18.61
N THR A 422 -33.74 6.51 -19.15
CA THR A 422 -34.25 6.76 -20.50
C THR A 422 -35.33 7.85 -20.57
N LYS A 423 -35.65 8.51 -19.44
CA LYS A 423 -36.67 9.58 -19.32
C LYS A 423 -36.10 10.86 -18.73
N SER A 424 -36.72 12.00 -19.00
CA SER A 424 -36.28 13.27 -18.41
C SER A 424 -36.74 13.40 -16.96
N TYR A 425 -35.86 13.95 -16.12
CA TYR A 425 -36.07 14.17 -14.69
C TYR A 425 -36.04 15.66 -14.35
N GLY A 426 -36.71 16.07 -13.28
CA GLY A 426 -36.96 17.47 -12.95
C GLY A 426 -38.46 17.76 -12.92
N ILE A 427 -38.84 18.93 -12.39
CA ILE A 427 -40.25 19.30 -12.23
C ILE A 427 -40.97 19.49 -13.58
N ASP A 428 -40.23 19.91 -14.61
CA ASP A 428 -40.71 20.09 -15.98
C ASP A 428 -40.53 18.84 -16.84
N GLY A 429 -39.76 17.85 -16.36
CA GLY A 429 -39.53 16.59 -17.05
C GLY A 429 -40.76 15.71 -17.17
N ILE A 430 -40.69 14.67 -18.00
CA ILE A 430 -41.83 13.80 -18.32
C ILE A 430 -42.40 13.08 -17.09
N LEU A 431 -41.54 12.75 -16.11
CA LEU A 431 -41.94 12.11 -14.86
C LEU A 431 -42.36 13.12 -13.77
N ARG A 432 -42.15 14.43 -13.99
CA ARG A 432 -42.43 15.53 -13.03
C ARG A 432 -41.88 15.29 -11.63
N ARG A 433 -40.69 14.68 -11.58
CA ARG A 433 -39.97 14.25 -10.39
C ARG A 433 -39.04 15.37 -9.95
N ALA A 434 -39.33 16.01 -8.82
CA ALA A 434 -38.48 17.08 -8.31
C ALA A 434 -37.08 16.55 -7.96
N ALA A 435 -36.07 17.25 -8.42
CA ALA A 435 -34.67 16.96 -8.15
C ALA A 435 -33.92 18.26 -7.90
N ALA A 436 -32.90 18.21 -7.05
CA ALA A 436 -32.08 19.37 -6.73
C ALA A 436 -30.69 18.95 -6.26
N THR A 437 -29.73 19.86 -6.26
CA THR A 437 -28.53 19.72 -5.44
C THR A 437 -28.58 20.65 -4.26
N ARG A 438 -28.18 20.15 -3.09
CA ARG A 438 -28.15 20.90 -1.84
C ARG A 438 -26.71 21.05 -1.37
N LEU A 439 -26.21 22.29 -1.35
CA LEU A 439 -24.93 22.63 -0.75
C LEU A 439 -25.16 23.20 0.65
N ALA A 440 -24.50 22.63 1.66
CA ALA A 440 -24.63 23.06 3.05
C ALA A 440 -23.27 23.40 3.68
N ASP A 441 -23.22 24.50 4.45
CA ASP A 441 -22.10 24.87 5.31
C ASP A 441 -22.43 24.67 6.81
N PRO A 442 -22.13 23.49 7.37
CA PRO A 442 -22.43 23.20 8.77
C PRO A 442 -21.57 23.99 9.76
N TYR A 443 -20.44 24.58 9.35
CA TYR A 443 -19.47 25.21 10.26
C TYR A 443 -19.38 26.73 10.15
N HIS A 444 -20.13 27.34 9.23
CA HIS A 444 -20.28 28.81 9.11
C HIS A 444 -18.98 29.51 8.72
N PHE A 445 -18.26 28.93 7.76
CA PHE A 445 -17.08 29.52 7.15
C PHE A 445 -17.33 30.16 5.79
N PHE A 446 -18.49 29.88 5.18
CA PHE A 446 -18.81 30.26 3.81
C PHE A 446 -20.15 30.98 3.75
N ASN A 447 -20.15 32.13 3.09
CA ASN A 447 -21.33 32.86 2.68
C ASN A 447 -21.74 32.36 1.29
N LEU A 448 -22.79 31.53 1.22
CA LEU A 448 -23.30 30.93 -0.01
C LEU A 448 -24.14 31.96 -0.78
N ILE A 449 -23.74 32.32 -2.01
CA ILE A 449 -24.37 33.43 -2.75
C ILE A 449 -25.80 33.14 -3.18
N HIS A 450 -26.13 31.86 -3.44
CA HIS A 450 -27.47 31.43 -3.84
C HIS A 450 -28.30 30.86 -2.69
N ALA A 451 -27.86 31.01 -1.44
CA ALA A 451 -28.68 30.67 -0.29
C ALA A 451 -29.84 31.69 -0.13
N THR A 452 -30.97 31.22 0.39
CA THR A 452 -32.13 32.08 0.66
C THR A 452 -31.98 32.79 2.01
N ASP A 453 -32.66 33.92 2.20
CA ASP A 453 -32.68 34.64 3.48
C ASP A 453 -33.19 33.77 4.65
N GLU A 454 -34.06 32.81 4.34
CA GLU A 454 -34.61 31.86 5.33
C GLU A 454 -33.58 30.80 5.75
N ASN A 455 -32.71 30.38 4.82
CA ASN A 455 -31.69 29.34 5.05
C ASN A 455 -30.33 29.80 4.51
N PRO A 456 -29.65 30.79 5.14
CA PRO A 456 -28.41 31.38 4.62
C PRO A 456 -27.22 30.40 4.59
N ARG A 457 -27.40 29.18 5.10
CA ARG A 457 -26.38 28.13 5.25
C ARG A 457 -26.56 27.00 4.26
N GLU A 458 -27.66 27.01 3.52
CA GLU A 458 -28.00 25.99 2.55
C GLU A 458 -28.38 26.68 1.24
N ALA A 459 -27.75 26.27 0.15
CA ALA A 459 -28.17 26.64 -1.19
C ALA A 459 -28.77 25.42 -1.87
N LEU A 460 -29.95 25.61 -2.45
CA LEU A 460 -30.69 24.56 -3.16
C LEU A 460 -30.78 24.94 -4.63
N ASP A 461 -30.14 24.17 -5.49
CA ASP A 461 -30.20 24.33 -6.94
C ASP A 461 -31.22 23.33 -7.49
N GLU A 462 -32.45 23.81 -7.74
CA GLU A 462 -33.50 23.00 -8.33
C GLU A 462 -33.20 22.66 -9.78
N ILE A 463 -33.47 21.42 -10.18
CA ILE A 463 -33.25 20.92 -11.53
C ILE A 463 -34.60 20.98 -12.26
N PRO A 464 -34.79 21.93 -13.19
CA PRO A 464 -36.06 22.08 -13.91
C PRO A 464 -36.32 20.88 -14.82
N GLU A 465 -35.35 20.55 -15.66
CA GLU A 465 -35.35 19.37 -16.51
C GLU A 465 -33.91 18.94 -16.83
N LEU A 466 -33.67 17.63 -16.80
CA LEU A 466 -32.45 16.97 -17.23
C LEU A 466 -32.82 15.82 -18.17
N GLU A 467 -32.48 15.98 -19.45
CA GLU A 467 -32.80 15.05 -20.53
C GLU A 467 -32.22 13.64 -20.30
N PRO A 468 -32.80 12.58 -20.89
CA PRO A 468 -32.28 11.22 -20.80
C PRO A 468 -30.81 11.13 -21.23
N ASN A 469 -30.00 10.38 -20.48
CA ASN A 469 -28.58 10.17 -20.79
C ASN A 469 -27.77 11.47 -20.97
N SER A 470 -28.23 12.57 -20.38
CA SER A 470 -27.57 13.88 -20.47
C SER A 470 -26.85 14.24 -19.17
N VAL A 471 -26.02 15.27 -19.26
CA VAL A 471 -25.25 15.80 -18.14
C VAL A 471 -25.54 17.29 -17.96
N MET A 472 -25.56 17.73 -16.70
CA MET A 472 -25.71 19.14 -16.33
C MET A 472 -24.60 19.52 -15.36
N THR A 473 -23.87 20.58 -15.69
CA THR A 473 -22.88 21.16 -14.77
C THR A 473 -23.53 22.30 -14.01
N ILE A 474 -23.44 22.25 -12.69
CA ILE A 474 -23.86 23.33 -11.79
C ILE A 474 -22.60 24.03 -11.30
N GLU A 475 -22.60 25.36 -11.38
CA GLU A 475 -21.56 26.21 -10.82
C GLU A 475 -22.13 27.07 -9.70
N GLN A 476 -21.45 27.12 -8.57
CA GLN A 476 -21.86 27.93 -7.44
C GLN A 476 -20.69 28.77 -6.92
N ASP A 477 -20.94 30.06 -6.77
CA ASP A 477 -20.02 31.01 -6.16
C ASP A 477 -20.33 31.14 -4.66
N PHE A 478 -19.29 31.20 -3.84
CA PHE A 478 -19.38 31.42 -2.39
C PHE A 478 -18.21 32.28 -1.94
N ARG A 479 -18.35 32.95 -0.80
CA ARG A 479 -17.31 33.80 -0.22
C ARG A 479 -16.88 33.24 1.13
N VAL A 480 -15.57 33.08 1.33
CA VAL A 480 -15.04 32.71 2.64
C VAL A 480 -15.26 33.87 3.60
N ASP A 481 -15.79 33.59 4.79
CA ASP A 481 -16.14 34.61 5.78
C ASP A 481 -14.91 35.45 6.20
N ASP A 482 -15.11 36.77 6.32
CA ASP A 482 -14.10 37.73 6.77
C ASP A 482 -13.76 37.61 8.27
N ASP A 483 -14.47 36.76 9.01
CA ASP A 483 -14.19 36.40 10.41
C ASP A 483 -13.65 34.97 10.55
N ALA A 484 -13.53 34.20 9.45
CA ALA A 484 -12.98 32.85 9.48
C ALA A 484 -11.57 32.84 10.10
N PHE A 485 -11.28 31.81 10.90
CA PHE A 485 -9.97 31.64 11.53
C PHE A 485 -8.95 31.21 10.47
N GLU A 486 -7.82 31.92 10.40
CA GLU A 486 -6.74 31.54 9.48
C GLU A 486 -6.16 30.18 9.86
N PHE A 487 -5.86 29.36 8.85
CA PHE A 487 -5.34 28.00 8.99
C PHE A 487 -6.28 27.13 9.85
N SER A 488 -7.56 27.14 9.47
CA SER A 488 -8.61 26.26 10.01
C SER A 488 -9.18 25.36 8.90
N ASP A 489 -10.02 24.41 9.27
CA ASP A 489 -10.65 23.46 8.35
C ASP A 489 -12.09 23.87 8.06
N GLY A 490 -12.38 24.16 6.79
CA GLY A 490 -13.72 24.37 6.27
C GLY A 490 -14.27 23.08 5.67
N PHE A 491 -15.55 22.79 5.95
CA PHE A 491 -16.24 21.66 5.35
C PHE A 491 -17.55 22.10 4.72
N LEU A 492 -17.78 21.67 3.48
CA LEU A 492 -19.07 21.80 2.81
C LEU A 492 -19.62 20.42 2.49
N THR A 493 -20.94 20.29 2.52
CA THR A 493 -21.63 19.05 2.15
C THR A 493 -22.45 19.29 0.89
N LEU A 494 -22.22 18.50 -0.15
CA LEU A 494 -23.01 18.51 -1.39
C LEU A 494 -23.89 17.25 -1.42
N GLU A 495 -25.20 17.43 -1.52
CA GLU A 495 -26.16 16.33 -1.58
C GLU A 495 -26.96 16.39 -2.88
N LEU A 496 -27.11 15.25 -3.55
CA LEU A 496 -28.11 15.08 -4.60
C LEU A 496 -29.43 14.72 -3.95
N MET A 497 -30.42 15.57 -4.16
CA MET A 497 -31.75 15.48 -3.61
C MET A 497 -32.72 15.03 -4.70
N LEU A 498 -33.55 14.03 -4.40
CA LEU A 498 -34.50 13.44 -5.34
C LEU A 498 -35.82 13.14 -4.64
N SER A 499 -36.94 13.47 -5.27
CA SER A 499 -38.26 13.22 -4.70
C SER A 499 -38.59 11.74 -4.76
N ASP A 500 -39.10 11.19 -3.66
CA ASP A 500 -39.65 9.83 -3.63
C ASP A 500 -40.77 9.65 -4.68
N PRO A 501 -40.80 8.54 -5.45
CA PRO A 501 -41.76 8.34 -6.54
C PRO A 501 -43.23 8.40 -6.10
N ILE A 502 -43.54 7.99 -4.86
CA ILE A 502 -44.92 7.87 -4.37
C ILE A 502 -45.33 9.11 -3.58
N THR A 503 -44.50 9.52 -2.63
CA THR A 503 -44.83 10.61 -1.69
C THR A 503 -44.48 11.98 -2.22
N GLY A 504 -43.62 12.07 -3.25
CA GLY A 504 -43.09 13.33 -3.78
C GLY A 504 -42.13 14.05 -2.83
N LYS A 505 -41.82 13.46 -1.66
CA LYS A 505 -40.95 14.10 -0.66
C LYS A 505 -39.49 14.04 -1.11
N LEU A 506 -38.82 15.19 -1.14
CA LEU A 506 -37.41 15.31 -1.47
C LEU A 506 -36.52 14.69 -0.38
N ARG A 507 -35.54 13.86 -0.77
CA ARG A 507 -34.57 13.23 0.14
C ARG A 507 -33.17 13.12 -0.47
N PRO A 508 -32.10 13.07 0.34
CA PRO A 508 -30.75 12.86 -0.17
C PRO A 508 -30.59 11.42 -0.68
N VAL A 509 -30.12 11.26 -1.90
CA VAL A 509 -29.82 9.95 -2.52
C VAL A 509 -28.33 9.71 -2.72
N MET A 510 -27.52 10.77 -2.71
CA MET A 510 -26.06 10.75 -2.77
C MET A 510 -25.48 11.97 -2.05
N LYS A 511 -24.31 11.82 -1.39
CA LYS A 511 -23.71 12.86 -0.54
C LYS A 511 -22.20 12.89 -0.70
N HIS A 512 -21.63 14.07 -0.92
CA HIS A 512 -20.19 14.34 -0.96
C HIS A 512 -19.81 15.33 0.14
N GLN A 513 -18.60 15.21 0.66
CA GLN A 513 -18.03 16.17 1.60
C GLN A 513 -16.77 16.79 1.00
N MET A 514 -16.71 18.12 1.01
CA MET A 514 -15.58 18.90 0.52
C MET A 514 -14.84 19.44 1.73
N HIS A 515 -13.55 19.11 1.85
CA HIS A 515 -12.68 19.59 2.93
C HIS A 515 -11.66 20.57 2.36
N MET A 516 -11.55 21.74 2.99
CA MET A 516 -10.69 22.83 2.54
C MET A 516 -9.94 23.44 3.71
N GLN A 517 -8.67 23.80 3.48
CA GLN A 517 -7.92 24.63 4.40
C GLN A 517 -8.24 26.11 4.14
N ILE A 518 -8.69 26.81 5.18
CA ILE A 518 -8.87 28.27 5.15
C ILE A 518 -7.51 28.89 5.44
N SER A 519 -7.00 29.75 4.55
CA SER A 519 -5.70 30.40 4.71
C SER A 519 -5.85 31.92 4.77
N GLY A 520 -4.93 32.59 5.48
CA GLY A 520 -4.84 34.05 5.44
C GLY A 520 -4.40 34.57 4.07
N VAL A 521 -4.66 35.85 3.81
CA VAL A 521 -4.13 36.53 2.62
C VAL A 521 -2.65 36.87 2.88
N TYR A 522 -1.77 36.52 1.94
CA TYR A 522 -0.35 36.86 2.08
C TYR A 522 -0.18 38.38 2.19
N SER A 523 0.50 38.80 3.26
CA SER A 523 0.94 40.18 3.47
C SER A 523 2.44 40.18 3.77
N LEU A 524 3.15 41.13 3.17
CA LEU A 524 4.58 41.32 3.42
C LEU A 524 4.75 42.26 4.60
N SER A 525 5.33 41.76 5.71
CA SER A 525 5.63 42.60 6.86
C SER A 525 6.58 43.75 6.50
N PRO A 526 6.46 44.94 7.12
CA PRO A 526 7.39 46.04 6.88
C PRO A 526 8.85 45.69 7.18
N ASN A 527 9.07 44.85 8.19
CA ASN A 527 10.37 44.30 8.55
C ASN A 527 10.28 42.76 8.56
N PRO A 528 10.32 42.09 7.40
CA PRO A 528 10.19 40.64 7.32
C PRO A 528 11.44 40.00 7.95
N SER A 529 11.27 39.01 8.83
CA SER A 529 12.38 38.27 9.46
C SER A 529 12.34 36.77 9.14
N CYS A 530 11.14 36.21 9.06
CA CYS A 530 10.91 34.81 8.73
C CYS A 530 9.77 34.68 7.71
N LEU A 531 9.97 33.83 6.71
CA LEU A 531 8.92 33.36 5.82
C LEU A 531 8.59 31.91 6.15
N LEU A 532 7.30 31.59 6.32
CA LEU A 532 6.80 30.23 6.36
C LEU A 532 6.03 29.93 5.07
N VAL A 533 6.50 28.96 4.30
CA VAL A 533 5.86 28.48 3.07
C VAL A 533 5.11 27.19 3.40
N VAL A 534 3.79 27.22 3.18
CA VAL A 534 2.85 26.12 3.46
C VAL A 534 2.10 25.73 2.20
N ASN A 535 1.32 24.66 2.27
CA ASN A 535 0.39 24.22 1.23
C ASN A 535 -0.90 23.68 1.86
N ALA A 536 -1.89 23.34 1.04
CA ALA A 536 -3.20 22.85 1.45
C ALA A 536 -3.18 21.56 2.29
N LYS A 537 -2.07 20.81 2.27
CA LYS A 537 -1.89 19.59 3.08
C LYS A 537 -0.96 19.80 4.27
N THR A 538 -0.40 21.01 4.44
CA THR A 538 0.33 21.37 5.66
C THR A 538 -0.64 21.38 6.84
N PRO A 539 -0.40 20.60 7.92
CA PRO A 539 -1.35 20.51 9.02
C PRO A 539 -1.56 21.83 9.73
N ASN A 540 -2.82 22.23 9.92
CA ASN A 540 -3.21 23.48 10.59
C ASN A 540 -2.52 23.65 11.97
N TYR A 541 -2.51 22.59 12.79
CA TYR A 541 -1.85 22.63 14.10
C TYR A 541 -0.33 22.91 14.01
N ALA A 542 0.33 22.44 12.95
CA ALA A 542 1.76 22.66 12.75
C ALA A 542 2.05 24.11 12.37
N ILE A 543 1.19 24.71 11.52
CA ILE A 543 1.24 26.13 11.20
C ILE A 543 1.09 26.97 12.47
N HIS A 544 0.06 26.67 13.29
CA HIS A 544 -0.17 27.37 14.56
C HIS A 544 0.96 27.20 15.58
N GLN A 545 1.59 26.03 15.66
CA GLN A 545 2.78 25.80 16.48
C GLN A 545 3.95 26.69 16.04
N ILE A 546 4.19 26.81 14.73
CA ILE A 546 5.25 27.69 14.20
C ILE A 546 4.92 29.16 14.41
N ILE A 547 3.67 29.58 14.17
CA ILE A 547 3.18 30.92 14.50
C ILE A 547 3.48 31.23 15.96
N THR A 548 3.09 30.32 16.87
CA THR A 548 3.29 30.48 18.31
C THR A 548 4.76 30.59 18.66
N LEU A 549 5.61 29.69 18.15
CA LEU A 549 7.05 29.73 18.42
C LEU A 549 7.70 31.02 17.92
N ILE A 550 7.38 31.48 16.70
CA ILE A 550 8.06 32.61 16.08
C ILE A 550 7.52 33.94 16.59
N ARG A 551 6.20 34.13 16.62
CA ARG A 551 5.57 35.38 17.06
C ARG A 551 5.57 35.54 18.58
N HIS A 552 5.39 34.46 19.35
CA HIS A 552 5.28 34.54 20.82
C HIS A 552 6.49 33.97 21.57
N GLY A 553 7.22 33.02 21.00
CA GLY A 553 8.43 32.47 21.62
C GLY A 553 9.70 33.27 21.29
N LEU A 554 9.88 33.60 20.01
CA LEU A 554 11.01 34.39 19.50
C LEU A 554 10.68 35.88 19.37
N HIS A 555 9.41 36.29 19.44
CA HIS A 555 8.98 37.69 19.31
C HIS A 555 9.49 38.35 18.04
N THR A 556 9.42 37.65 16.90
CA THR A 556 9.83 38.16 15.60
C THR A 556 8.71 38.09 14.56
N SER A 557 8.88 38.79 13.44
CA SER A 557 7.90 38.82 12.35
C SER A 557 7.89 37.50 11.58
N LEU A 558 6.68 37.00 11.32
CA LEU A 558 6.41 35.81 10.52
C LEU A 558 5.39 36.15 9.45
N ASP A 559 5.82 36.06 8.20
CA ASP A 559 4.94 36.09 7.04
C ASP A 559 4.68 34.65 6.60
N ILE A 560 3.44 34.36 6.16
CA ILE A 560 3.03 33.01 5.77
C ILE A 560 2.53 33.04 4.33
N PHE A 561 3.12 32.22 3.49
CA PHE A 561 2.82 32.12 2.06
C PHE A 561 2.33 30.72 1.73
N ASN A 562 1.11 30.62 1.19
CA ASN A 562 0.49 29.33 0.88
C ASN A 562 0.58 29.04 -0.64
N LEU A 563 1.37 28.03 -1.00
CA LEU A 563 1.60 27.65 -2.40
C LEU A 563 0.32 27.15 -3.09
N SER A 564 -0.63 26.61 -2.34
CA SER A 564 -1.89 26.13 -2.92
C SER A 564 -2.83 27.26 -3.34
N LEU A 565 -2.62 28.48 -2.85
CA LEU A 565 -3.36 29.66 -3.29
C LEU A 565 -2.76 30.30 -4.55
N THR A 566 -1.43 30.38 -4.63
CA THR A 566 -0.74 31.12 -5.70
C THR A 566 -0.27 30.24 -6.85
N GLY A 567 -0.15 28.93 -6.63
CA GLY A 567 0.40 27.98 -7.61
C GLY A 567 1.87 28.20 -7.98
N SER A 568 2.55 29.16 -7.36
CA SER A 568 3.95 29.51 -7.64
C SER A 568 4.57 30.28 -6.47
N TYR A 569 5.89 30.46 -6.49
CA TYR A 569 6.59 31.36 -5.56
C TYR A 569 6.43 32.85 -5.90
N THR A 570 5.53 33.23 -6.80
CA THR A 570 5.30 34.65 -7.14
C THR A 570 4.47 35.31 -6.05
N SER A 571 4.99 36.37 -5.44
CA SER A 571 4.28 37.16 -4.44
C SER A 571 3.14 37.94 -5.10
N PRO A 572 1.89 37.84 -4.61
CA PRO A 572 0.78 38.64 -5.11
C PRO A 572 0.96 40.14 -4.79
N VAL A 573 1.84 40.49 -3.85
CA VAL A 573 2.09 41.88 -3.43
C VAL A 573 3.15 42.54 -4.32
N THR A 574 4.22 41.82 -4.68
CA THR A 574 5.37 42.41 -5.40
C THR A 574 5.47 41.99 -6.86
N GLY A 575 4.74 40.94 -7.28
CA GLY A 575 4.86 40.35 -8.62
C GLY A 575 6.21 39.68 -8.90
N GLN A 576 7.06 39.54 -7.88
CA GLN A 576 8.38 38.91 -7.95
C GLN A 576 8.39 37.62 -7.14
N ASN A 577 9.46 36.82 -7.27
CA ASN A 577 9.66 35.66 -6.39
C ASN A 577 9.65 36.12 -4.92
N VAL A 578 8.72 35.59 -4.13
CA VAL A 578 8.48 35.94 -2.72
C VAL A 578 9.74 35.79 -1.88
N LEU A 579 10.62 34.86 -2.24
CA LEU A 579 11.86 34.60 -1.52
C LEU A 579 12.87 35.77 -1.62
N ASN A 580 12.78 36.62 -2.64
CA ASN A 580 13.68 37.76 -2.80
C ASN A 580 13.56 38.76 -1.63
N SER A 581 12.39 38.88 -1.01
CA SER A 581 12.17 39.74 0.17
C SER A 581 12.82 39.19 1.45
N TYR A 582 13.38 37.98 1.40
CA TYR A 582 13.99 37.27 2.52
C TYR A 582 15.47 36.93 2.27
N GLU A 583 16.15 37.69 1.42
CA GLU A 583 17.61 37.63 1.26
C GLU A 583 18.32 37.95 2.60
N GLY A 584 19.20 37.05 3.05
CA GLY A 584 19.89 37.14 4.34
C GLY A 584 19.03 36.76 5.56
N LYS A 585 17.83 36.22 5.37
CA LYS A 585 16.83 35.95 6.44
C LYS A 585 16.54 34.46 6.61
N SER A 586 15.47 34.12 7.35
CA SER A 586 15.02 32.74 7.53
C SER A 586 13.86 32.41 6.60
N VAL A 587 13.91 31.25 5.95
CA VAL A 587 12.82 30.71 5.14
C VAL A 587 12.57 29.27 5.57
N ILE A 588 11.34 28.98 5.98
CA ILE A 588 10.86 27.65 6.38
C ILE A 588 9.88 27.19 5.31
N ILE A 589 10.09 26.01 4.74
CA ILE A 589 9.25 25.42 3.69
C ILE A 589 8.75 24.07 4.20
N PHE A 590 7.43 23.87 4.27
CA PHE A 590 6.89 22.56 4.58
C PHE A 590 7.07 21.62 3.40
N GLY A 591 7.84 20.55 3.60
CA GLY A 591 8.28 19.58 2.60
C GLY A 591 7.29 18.45 2.33
N ASN A 592 6.02 18.62 2.66
CA ASN A 592 4.98 17.64 2.38
C ASN A 592 4.45 17.80 0.95
N ALA A 593 4.07 16.68 0.33
CA ALA A 593 3.45 16.72 -1.00
C ALA A 593 2.01 17.26 -0.92
N PHE A 594 1.53 17.88 -1.99
CA PHE A 594 0.19 18.45 -2.06
C PHE A 594 -0.42 18.39 -3.47
N PRO A 595 -1.76 18.33 -3.59
CA PRO A 595 -2.43 18.46 -4.88
C PRO A 595 -2.11 19.81 -5.52
N PHE A 596 -1.62 19.76 -6.75
CA PHE A 596 -1.25 20.90 -7.57
C PHE A 596 -2.21 21.00 -8.75
N PHE A 597 -3.38 21.59 -8.49
CA PHE A 597 -4.45 21.75 -9.47
C PHE A 597 -4.73 20.41 -10.19
N ASP A 598 -4.96 20.43 -11.50
CA ASP A 598 -5.26 19.23 -12.29
C ASP A 598 -4.02 18.41 -12.71
N VAL A 599 -2.82 18.77 -12.24
CA VAL A 599 -1.56 18.11 -12.64
C VAL A 599 -1.22 16.92 -11.73
N GLY A 600 -1.91 16.78 -10.59
CA GLY A 600 -1.66 15.74 -9.59
C GLY A 600 -0.88 16.26 -8.39
N SER A 601 -0.14 15.40 -7.70
CA SER A 601 0.62 15.78 -6.50
C SER A 601 1.99 16.36 -6.86
N CYS A 602 2.43 17.41 -6.16
CA CYS A 602 3.78 17.97 -6.29
C CYS A 602 4.42 18.24 -4.92
N SER A 603 5.75 18.29 -4.89
CA SER A 603 6.51 18.78 -3.75
C SER A 603 6.84 20.27 -3.91
N PRO A 604 7.00 21.03 -2.82
CA PRO A 604 7.30 22.47 -2.89
C PRO A 604 8.56 22.80 -3.71
N TRP A 605 9.57 21.93 -3.68
CA TRP A 605 10.80 22.16 -4.43
C TRP A 605 10.66 21.88 -5.94
N ASP A 606 9.62 21.18 -6.38
CA ASP A 606 9.38 20.94 -7.81
C ASP A 606 9.03 22.23 -8.55
N ILE A 607 8.45 23.20 -7.83
CA ILE A 607 8.10 24.54 -8.33
C ILE A 607 9.06 25.63 -7.84
N LEU A 608 10.05 25.27 -7.02
CA LEU A 608 11.09 26.18 -6.55
C LEU A 608 12.29 26.16 -7.51
N ASP A 609 12.64 27.33 -8.05
CA ASP A 609 13.84 27.48 -8.85
C ASP A 609 15.10 27.24 -8.01
N HIS A 610 15.91 26.27 -8.43
CA HIS A 610 17.14 25.87 -7.75
C HIS A 610 18.22 26.96 -7.82
N SER A 611 18.24 27.78 -8.86
CA SER A 611 19.16 28.91 -9.00
C SER A 611 18.79 30.05 -8.06
N ASP A 612 17.49 30.34 -7.89
CA ASP A 612 17.02 31.31 -6.89
C ASP A 612 17.37 30.85 -5.47
N ALA A 613 17.14 29.59 -5.13
CA ALA A 613 17.54 29.02 -3.84
C ALA A 613 19.05 29.07 -3.63
N GLY A 614 19.83 28.75 -4.66
CA GLY A 614 21.30 28.84 -4.65
C GLY A 614 21.80 30.25 -4.40
N ARG A 615 21.20 31.26 -5.04
CA ARG A 615 21.50 32.68 -4.81
C ARG A 615 21.20 33.09 -3.38
N LEU A 616 20.04 32.71 -2.84
CA LEU A 616 19.67 33.00 -1.45
C LEU A 616 20.67 32.42 -0.46
N MET A 617 21.12 31.18 -0.69
CA MET A 617 22.17 30.57 0.13
C MET A 617 23.50 31.33 0.09
N GLN A 618 23.90 31.84 -1.08
CA GLN A 618 25.09 32.69 -1.22
C GLN A 618 24.95 34.01 -0.46
N SER A 619 23.73 34.56 -0.42
CA SER A 619 23.37 35.75 0.36
C SER A 619 23.10 35.49 1.84
N ARG A 620 23.45 34.29 2.34
CA ARG A 620 23.31 33.89 3.75
C ARG A 620 21.86 33.76 4.24
N THR A 621 20.88 33.62 3.33
CA THR A 621 19.55 33.13 3.70
C THR A 621 19.67 31.69 4.19
N ASN A 622 19.00 31.40 5.30
CA ASN A 622 18.91 30.06 5.82
C ASN A 622 17.59 29.42 5.37
N LEU A 623 17.67 28.21 4.86
CA LEU A 623 16.52 27.44 4.37
C LEU A 623 16.29 26.24 5.29
N LEU A 624 15.05 26.06 5.75
CA LEU A 624 14.61 24.87 6.48
C LEU A 624 13.47 24.20 5.75
N PHE A 625 13.66 22.96 5.31
CA PHE A 625 12.59 22.09 4.83
C PHE A 625 12.02 21.29 6.00
N ALA A 626 10.81 21.63 6.44
CA ALA A 626 10.16 21.04 7.61
C ALA A 626 9.21 19.91 7.21
N ALA A 627 9.19 18.80 7.96
CA ALA A 627 8.34 17.62 7.69
C ALA A 627 8.45 17.14 6.23
N VAL A 628 9.66 16.77 5.82
CA VAL A 628 9.96 16.30 4.44
C VAL A 628 9.46 14.87 4.25
N ASP A 629 8.55 14.69 3.30
CA ASP A 629 8.00 13.37 2.93
C ASP A 629 8.91 12.65 1.92
N ASP A 630 9.36 13.35 0.88
CA ASP A 630 10.24 12.81 -0.17
C ASP A 630 11.68 13.30 -0.02
N TRP A 631 12.44 12.57 0.78
CA TRP A 631 13.85 12.81 1.02
C TRP A 631 14.71 12.66 -0.24
N ALA A 632 14.38 11.71 -1.11
CA ALA A 632 15.17 11.42 -2.30
C ALA A 632 15.04 12.56 -3.33
N GLY A 633 13.80 13.01 -3.58
CA GLY A 633 13.52 14.17 -4.43
C GLY A 633 14.17 15.44 -3.91
N LEU A 634 14.04 15.72 -2.61
CA LEU A 634 14.70 16.88 -2.00
C LEU A 634 16.22 16.82 -2.15
N SER A 635 16.85 15.68 -1.87
CA SER A 635 18.32 15.51 -1.98
C SER A 635 18.82 15.71 -3.42
N ALA A 636 18.06 15.20 -4.41
CA ALA A 636 18.35 15.40 -5.82
C ALA A 636 18.23 16.89 -6.22
N TRP A 637 17.17 17.57 -5.77
CA TRP A 637 16.96 19.00 -6.01
C TRP A 637 18.06 19.86 -5.35
N VAL A 638 18.40 19.56 -4.09
CA VAL A 638 19.46 20.24 -3.34
C VAL A 638 20.81 20.16 -4.03
N SER A 639 21.13 19.01 -4.63
CA SER A 639 22.38 18.82 -5.35
C SER A 639 22.51 19.79 -6.53
N LYS A 640 21.39 20.16 -7.16
CA LYS A 640 21.31 21.19 -8.20
C LYS A 640 21.39 22.60 -7.60
N ALA A 641 20.61 22.88 -6.56
CA ALA A 641 20.59 24.19 -5.88
C ALA A 641 21.94 24.57 -5.25
N ALA A 642 22.76 23.57 -4.90
CA ALA A 642 24.13 23.80 -4.42
C ALA A 642 25.06 24.42 -5.46
N PHE A 643 24.72 24.39 -6.75
CA PHE A 643 25.54 24.91 -7.86
C PHE A 643 24.68 25.72 -8.86
N PRO A 644 24.16 26.90 -8.46
CA PRO A 644 23.20 27.66 -9.26
C PRO A 644 23.74 28.11 -10.63
N ASN A 645 25.06 28.22 -10.78
CA ASN A 645 25.74 28.71 -11.99
C ASN A 645 26.27 27.58 -12.90
N ALA A 646 26.03 26.31 -12.56
CA ALA A 646 26.55 25.16 -13.30
C ALA A 646 26.01 25.05 -14.74
N GLY A 647 24.87 25.69 -15.05
CA GLY A 647 24.24 25.68 -16.38
C GLY A 647 24.22 27.04 -17.10
N ALA A 648 24.88 28.07 -16.58
CA ALA A 648 24.83 29.41 -17.18
C ALA A 648 25.55 29.46 -18.54
N ALA A 649 24.92 30.06 -19.56
CA ALA A 649 25.44 30.09 -20.93
C ALA A 649 26.66 31.01 -21.16
N SER A 650 26.98 31.90 -20.21
CA SER A 650 28.09 32.85 -20.29
C SER A 650 29.15 32.56 -19.23
N PHE A 651 30.37 32.20 -19.64
CA PHE A 651 31.49 31.89 -18.75
C PHE A 651 32.59 32.95 -18.88
N PRO A 652 32.70 33.91 -17.95
CA PRO A 652 33.78 34.88 -17.94
C PRO A 652 34.97 34.32 -17.15
N VAL A 653 36.19 34.67 -17.56
CA VAL A 653 37.49 34.31 -16.94
C VAL A 653 38.09 32.98 -17.43
N ALA A 654 38.92 33.08 -18.49
CA ALA A 654 39.85 32.03 -18.88
C ALA A 654 41.11 32.11 -18.01
N LEU A 655 41.42 31.03 -17.30
CA LEU A 655 42.65 30.88 -16.50
C LEU A 655 43.57 29.85 -17.15
N GLU A 656 44.89 30.05 -17.07
CA GLU A 656 45.85 29.12 -17.67
C GLU A 656 45.87 27.74 -16.99
N THR A 657 45.67 27.66 -15.66
CA THR A 657 45.72 26.38 -14.92
C THR A 657 44.84 26.37 -13.66
N THR A 658 44.43 25.17 -13.21
CA THR A 658 43.74 24.99 -11.91
C THR A 658 44.60 25.39 -10.70
N LYS A 659 45.95 25.41 -10.84
CA LYS A 659 46.84 25.94 -9.79
C LYS A 659 46.75 27.45 -9.70
N GLY A 660 46.63 28.14 -10.84
CA GLY A 660 46.39 29.58 -10.92
C GLY A 660 45.09 29.94 -10.19
N LEU A 661 44.02 29.18 -10.45
CA LEU A 661 42.75 29.35 -9.74
C LEU A 661 42.91 29.20 -8.21
N VAL A 662 43.65 28.20 -7.73
CA VAL A 662 43.94 28.08 -6.28
C VAL A 662 44.69 29.29 -5.75
N ALA A 663 45.57 29.94 -6.52
CA ALA A 663 46.29 31.13 -6.07
C ALA A 663 45.38 32.36 -5.98
N GLU A 664 44.47 32.54 -6.93
CA GLU A 664 43.45 33.60 -6.94
C GLU A 664 42.47 33.44 -5.77
N LEU A 665 41.94 32.23 -5.59
CA LEU A 665 40.99 31.90 -4.51
C LEU A 665 41.57 32.02 -3.09
N LYS A 666 42.90 32.17 -2.95
CA LYS A 666 43.52 32.51 -1.65
C LYS A 666 43.30 33.96 -1.28
N GLN A 667 43.30 34.86 -2.27
CA GLN A 667 43.13 36.29 -2.05
C GLN A 667 41.66 36.62 -1.75
N THR A 668 40.72 35.80 -2.24
CA THR A 668 39.29 35.95 -2.01
C THR A 668 38.79 34.97 -0.94
N VAL A 669 38.50 35.49 0.25
CA VAL A 669 37.92 34.70 1.36
C VAL A 669 36.43 34.42 1.14
N LYS A 670 35.74 35.31 0.41
CA LYS A 670 34.31 35.16 0.07
C LYS A 670 34.14 34.30 -1.18
N ALA A 671 33.16 33.40 -1.13
CA ALA A 671 32.62 32.76 -2.32
C ALA A 671 31.79 33.79 -3.09
N ASP A 672 32.07 33.98 -4.37
CA ASP A 672 31.35 34.88 -5.28
C ASP A 672 30.52 34.11 -6.31
N GLY A 673 30.57 32.77 -6.28
CA GLY A 673 29.86 31.92 -7.23
C GLY A 673 30.46 31.99 -8.63
N ALA A 674 31.69 32.48 -8.78
CA ALA A 674 32.34 32.59 -10.08
C ALA A 674 32.49 31.22 -10.76
N THR A 675 32.40 31.25 -12.09
CA THR A 675 32.71 30.10 -12.94
C THR A 675 33.96 30.40 -13.74
N HIS A 676 34.94 29.50 -13.69
CA HIS A 676 36.23 29.69 -14.35
C HIS A 676 36.44 28.62 -15.43
N ARG A 677 37.01 29.01 -16.57
CA ARG A 677 37.39 28.06 -17.63
C ARG A 677 38.89 27.76 -17.55
N VAL A 678 39.26 26.49 -17.51
CA VAL A 678 40.66 26.03 -17.52
C VAL A 678 40.90 25.18 -18.78
N PRO A 679 41.89 25.51 -19.63
CA PRO A 679 42.18 24.73 -20.83
C PRO A 679 42.78 23.37 -20.46
N VAL A 680 42.45 22.35 -21.26
CA VAL A 680 42.92 20.97 -21.12
C VAL A 680 43.51 20.49 -22.44
N LYS A 681 44.79 20.12 -22.41
CA LYS A 681 45.48 19.53 -23.55
C LYS A 681 45.13 18.04 -23.66
N LYS A 682 44.96 17.54 -24.89
CA LYS A 682 44.71 16.12 -25.17
C LYS A 682 45.84 15.25 -24.59
N GLY A 683 45.47 14.20 -23.86
CA GLY A 683 46.42 13.24 -23.30
C GLY A 683 47.01 12.33 -24.38
N MET A 684 48.22 11.81 -24.13
CA MET A 684 48.98 10.98 -25.07
C MET A 684 48.30 9.62 -25.42
N PHE A 685 47.37 9.15 -24.58
CA PHE A 685 46.71 7.84 -24.70
C PHE A 685 45.17 7.89 -24.60
N GLY A 686 44.55 9.07 -24.59
CA GLY A 686 43.10 9.23 -24.36
C GLY A 686 42.42 10.14 -25.37
N SER A 687 41.08 10.08 -25.44
CA SER A 687 40.30 11.07 -26.18
C SER A 687 40.36 12.43 -25.45
N LEU A 688 40.09 13.51 -26.18
CA LEU A 688 40.00 14.84 -25.56
C LEU A 688 38.92 14.85 -24.46
N GLN A 689 37.79 14.19 -24.72
CA GLN A 689 36.70 14.00 -23.75
C GLN A 689 37.16 13.27 -22.48
N SER A 690 37.77 12.08 -22.59
CA SER A 690 38.22 11.33 -21.41
C SER A 690 39.30 12.08 -20.63
N THR A 691 40.12 12.88 -21.33
CA THR A 691 41.13 13.74 -20.72
C THR A 691 40.49 14.91 -19.96
N SER A 692 39.48 15.57 -20.55
CA SER A 692 38.73 16.66 -19.91
C SER A 692 37.94 16.17 -18.69
N GLU A 693 37.28 15.00 -18.78
CA GLU A 693 36.60 14.38 -17.63
C GLU A 693 37.59 14.04 -16.50
N GLY A 694 38.73 13.45 -16.83
CA GLY A 694 39.80 13.18 -15.87
C GLY A 694 40.36 14.46 -15.24
N ALA A 695 40.53 15.51 -16.03
CA ALA A 695 40.98 16.83 -15.58
C ALA A 695 39.94 17.49 -14.66
N ALA A 696 38.65 17.44 -15.01
CA ALA A 696 37.55 17.96 -14.21
C ALA A 696 37.50 17.26 -12.85
N LYS A 697 37.50 15.92 -12.81
CA LYS A 697 37.52 15.16 -11.56
C LYS A 697 38.75 15.50 -10.71
N LYS A 698 39.92 15.65 -11.33
CA LYS A 698 41.16 16.04 -10.65
C LYS A 698 41.11 17.48 -10.12
N ALA A 699 40.52 18.40 -10.87
CA ALA A 699 40.35 19.80 -10.49
C ALA A 699 39.39 19.95 -9.31
N ALA A 700 38.17 19.39 -9.40
CA ALA A 700 37.20 19.38 -8.32
C ALA A 700 37.77 18.76 -7.04
N LYS A 701 38.43 17.59 -7.15
CA LYS A 701 39.08 16.94 -6.00
C LYS A 701 40.20 17.79 -5.40
N MET A 702 40.98 18.48 -6.23
CA MET A 702 42.07 19.34 -5.76
C MET A 702 41.51 20.57 -5.04
N LEU A 703 40.53 21.25 -5.61
CA LEU A 703 39.93 22.46 -5.07
C LEU A 703 39.19 22.18 -3.75
N ASN A 704 38.34 21.16 -3.71
CA ASN A 704 37.62 20.77 -2.48
C ASN A 704 38.56 20.30 -1.35
N LYS A 705 39.74 19.77 -1.68
CA LYS A 705 40.78 19.38 -0.69
C LYS A 705 41.55 20.60 -0.17
N ASN A 706 41.84 21.54 -1.07
CA ASN A 706 42.61 22.74 -0.78
C ASN A 706 41.78 23.85 -0.11
N MET A 707 40.50 23.97 -0.42
CA MET A 707 39.58 24.99 0.07
C MET A 707 38.35 24.29 0.68
N PRO A 708 38.47 23.73 1.89
CA PRO A 708 37.57 22.70 2.38
C PRO A 708 36.17 23.21 2.76
N LEU A 709 36.01 24.51 2.95
CA LEU A 709 34.75 25.18 3.28
C LEU A 709 34.06 25.77 2.05
N ARG A 710 34.77 25.88 0.93
CA ARG A 710 34.21 26.24 -0.37
C ARG A 710 33.78 24.96 -1.09
N ARG A 711 32.82 25.09 -1.99
CA ARG A 711 32.28 23.96 -2.75
C ARG A 711 32.59 24.17 -4.23
N PHE A 712 33.20 23.18 -4.85
CA PHE A 712 33.52 23.24 -6.28
C PHE A 712 33.00 22.01 -7.00
N VAL A 713 32.41 22.24 -8.16
CA VAL A 713 32.19 21.22 -9.18
C VAL A 713 33.04 21.58 -10.39
N ALA A 714 33.52 20.58 -11.11
CA ALA A 714 34.16 20.81 -12.39
C ALA A 714 33.56 19.87 -13.43
N MET A 715 33.31 20.42 -14.61
CA MET A 715 32.68 19.71 -15.73
C MET A 715 33.48 19.95 -17.02
N PRO A 716 33.49 19.00 -17.96
CA PRO A 716 34.12 19.21 -19.27
C PRO A 716 33.37 20.28 -20.07
N ASP A 717 34.13 21.11 -20.79
CA ASP A 717 33.59 22.07 -21.76
C ASP A 717 33.18 21.32 -23.03
N THR A 718 31.93 20.89 -23.09
CA THR A 718 31.38 20.07 -24.19
C THR A 718 31.34 20.84 -25.51
N ALA A 719 31.06 22.14 -25.49
CA ALA A 719 31.04 22.98 -26.69
C ALA A 719 32.41 23.07 -27.37
N ALA A 720 33.51 23.02 -26.61
CA ALA A 720 34.86 22.95 -27.16
C ALA A 720 35.27 21.56 -27.66
N LEU A 721 34.53 20.49 -27.29
CA LEU A 721 34.78 19.12 -27.76
C LEU A 721 34.21 18.87 -29.17
N GLU A 722 33.20 19.62 -29.60
CA GLU A 722 32.54 19.46 -30.89
C GLU A 722 33.28 20.13 -32.06
N LYS A 723 34.14 21.11 -31.79
CA LYS A 723 34.88 21.84 -32.83
C LYS A 723 36.25 21.16 -33.09
N PRO A 724 36.50 20.64 -34.31
CA PRO A 724 37.80 20.05 -34.63
C PRO A 724 38.90 21.13 -34.60
N GLY A 725 39.94 20.90 -33.79
CA GLY A 725 41.12 21.78 -33.68
C GLY A 725 41.11 22.74 -32.48
N THR A 726 40.03 22.81 -31.70
CA THR A 726 40.02 23.62 -30.46
C THR A 726 40.66 22.87 -29.28
N GLU A 727 41.42 23.59 -28.45
CA GLU A 727 41.86 23.08 -27.16
C GLU A 727 40.63 22.77 -26.30
N GLY A 728 40.59 21.58 -25.69
CA GLY A 728 39.55 21.22 -24.75
C GLY A 728 39.59 22.12 -23.51
N GLY A 729 38.53 22.08 -22.71
CA GLY A 729 38.46 22.85 -21.48
C GLY A 729 37.68 22.13 -20.39
N ILE A 730 37.79 22.64 -19.18
CA ILE A 730 36.89 22.34 -18.07
C ILE A 730 36.34 23.64 -17.51
N PHE A 731 35.07 23.65 -17.16
CA PHE A 731 34.47 24.69 -16.33
C PHE A 731 34.58 24.26 -14.88
N VAL A 732 35.04 25.18 -14.03
CA VAL A 732 35.06 25.03 -12.58
C VAL A 732 34.07 26.02 -12.02
N CYS A 733 32.95 25.51 -11.48
CA CYS A 733 31.92 26.34 -10.89
C CYS A 733 32.07 26.30 -9.37
N GLU A 734 32.12 27.47 -8.75
CA GLU A 734 31.92 27.58 -7.32
C GLU A 734 30.42 27.49 -6.97
N GLY A 735 30.09 26.57 -6.06
CA GLY A 735 28.74 26.41 -5.53
C GLY A 735 28.50 27.22 -4.26
N ALA A 736 27.31 27.06 -3.69
CA ALA A 736 27.00 27.58 -2.36
C ALA A 736 28.02 27.04 -1.35
N PRO A 737 28.53 27.92 -0.45
CA PRO A 737 29.59 27.54 0.46
C PRO A 737 29.12 26.42 1.38
N LYS A 738 30.03 25.56 1.86
CA LYS A 738 29.60 24.39 2.64
C LYS A 738 28.94 24.76 3.95
N ASN A 739 29.21 25.95 4.47
CA ASN A 739 28.57 26.50 5.66
C ASN A 739 27.26 27.26 5.37
N ALA A 740 26.75 27.23 4.13
CA ALA A 740 25.38 27.64 3.84
C ALA A 740 24.43 26.72 4.63
N ASN A 741 23.48 27.32 5.35
CA ASN A 741 22.56 26.56 6.19
C ASN A 741 21.32 26.21 5.37
N MET A 742 21.30 24.96 4.90
CA MET A 742 20.09 24.34 4.40
C MET A 742 19.83 23.07 5.21
N TRP A 743 18.73 23.09 5.95
CA TRP A 743 18.34 22.04 6.86
C TRP A 743 17.10 21.34 6.35
N ALA A 744 16.99 20.05 6.66
CA ALA A 744 15.75 19.31 6.51
C ALA A 744 15.45 18.54 7.79
N CYS A 745 14.17 18.46 8.15
CA CYS A 745 13.68 17.55 9.17
C CYS A 745 12.54 16.69 8.61
N ALA A 746 12.59 15.38 8.85
CA ALA A 746 11.60 14.41 8.35
C ALA A 746 10.50 14.09 9.36
N GLY A 747 10.68 14.44 10.64
CA GLY A 747 9.69 14.16 11.67
C GLY A 747 8.38 14.91 11.38
N PRO A 748 7.21 14.25 11.49
CA PRO A 748 5.94 14.96 11.46
C PRO A 748 5.79 15.80 12.74
N PHE A 749 5.09 16.92 12.63
CA PHE A 749 4.68 17.66 13.82
C PHE A 749 3.62 16.84 14.57
N ALA A 750 3.78 16.70 15.89
CA ALA A 750 2.75 16.08 16.71
C ALA A 750 1.66 17.11 17.06
N PRO A 751 0.37 16.74 17.05
CA PRO A 751 -0.67 17.62 17.55
C PRO A 751 -0.42 17.93 19.03
N SER A 752 -0.54 19.20 19.42
CA SER A 752 -0.45 19.62 20.81
C SER A 752 -1.77 19.38 21.54
N THR A 753 -1.75 19.44 22.88
CA THR A 753 -2.97 19.62 23.66
C THR A 753 -3.78 20.80 23.10
N PRO A 754 -5.11 20.69 22.95
CA PRO A 754 -5.94 21.77 22.42
C PRO A 754 -5.65 23.10 23.12
N GLY A 755 -5.39 24.14 22.33
CA GLY A 755 -5.11 25.51 22.80
C GLY A 755 -3.69 25.80 23.28
N THR A 756 -2.81 24.80 23.47
CA THR A 756 -1.43 25.08 23.93
C THR A 756 -0.46 25.41 22.79
N HIS A 757 -0.71 24.85 21.59
CA HIS A 757 0.16 24.95 20.42
C HIS A 757 1.65 24.65 20.74
N ASP A 758 1.90 23.77 21.72
CA ASP A 758 3.27 23.41 22.08
C ASP A 758 3.93 22.58 20.98
N MET A 759 5.22 22.79 20.80
CA MET A 759 6.02 22.17 19.76
C MET A 759 7.09 21.30 20.40
N SER A 760 7.33 20.13 19.81
CA SER A 760 8.42 19.25 20.25
C SER A 760 9.76 19.99 20.25
N ASP A 761 10.65 19.62 21.17
CA ASP A 761 11.99 20.19 21.24
C ASP A 761 12.77 19.97 19.93
N TYR A 762 12.55 18.86 19.23
CA TYR A 762 13.12 18.57 17.90
C TYR A 762 12.85 19.69 16.87
N HIS A 763 11.57 19.97 16.58
CA HIS A 763 11.19 21.02 15.62
C HIS A 763 11.60 22.42 16.09
N ARG A 764 11.50 22.68 17.40
CA ARG A 764 11.96 23.93 18.02
C ARG A 764 13.44 24.17 17.74
N TYR A 765 14.29 23.15 17.83
CA TYR A 765 15.71 23.27 17.50
C TYR A 765 15.95 23.67 16.05
N PHE A 766 15.30 23.00 15.08
CA PHE A 766 15.50 23.31 13.66
C PHE A 766 15.05 24.73 13.31
N ILE A 767 13.92 25.18 13.84
CA ILE A 767 13.43 26.54 13.60
C ILE A 767 14.40 27.57 14.20
N VAL A 768 14.90 27.34 15.41
CA VAL A 768 15.92 28.21 16.03
C VAL A 768 17.22 28.16 15.24
N ALA A 769 17.66 26.99 14.78
CA ALA A 769 18.87 26.82 13.96
C ALA A 769 18.75 27.48 12.57
N CYS A 770 17.52 27.64 12.07
CA CYS A 770 17.21 28.35 10.84
C CYS A 770 17.39 29.87 10.95
N LEU A 771 17.50 30.45 12.15
CA LEU A 771 17.78 31.88 12.30
C LEU A 771 19.17 32.23 11.72
N PRO A 772 19.34 33.41 11.06
CA PRO A 772 20.62 33.81 10.48
C PRO A 772 21.75 33.70 11.50
N PHE A 773 22.91 33.21 11.07
CA PHE A 773 24.00 32.90 11.99
C PHE A 773 24.46 34.13 12.80
N GLU A 774 24.43 35.32 12.19
CA GLU A 774 24.77 36.59 12.82
C GLU A 774 23.77 36.97 13.92
N VAL A 775 22.48 36.76 13.66
CA VAL A 775 21.39 36.94 14.63
C VAL A 775 21.60 36.00 15.82
N ARG A 776 21.80 34.70 15.55
CA ARG A 776 22.05 33.70 16.59
C ARG A 776 23.28 34.05 17.43
N THR A 777 24.37 34.43 16.78
CA THR A 777 25.62 34.83 17.44
C THR A 777 25.42 36.02 18.36
N ARG A 778 24.71 37.06 17.89
CA ARG A 778 24.41 38.23 18.70
C ARG A 778 23.52 37.88 19.88
N MET A 779 22.45 37.10 19.67
CA MET A 779 21.58 36.61 20.76
C MET A 779 22.39 35.83 21.80
N PHE A 780 23.30 34.96 21.36
CA PHE A 780 24.15 34.16 22.22
C PHE A 780 25.05 35.02 23.11
N TRP A 781 25.75 36.00 22.53
CA TRP A 781 26.57 36.90 23.30
C TRP A 781 25.73 37.82 24.18
N ASN A 782 24.59 38.33 23.73
CA ASN A 782 23.72 39.17 24.57
C ASN A 782 23.14 38.44 25.79
N MET A 783 22.93 37.13 25.68
CA MET A 783 22.51 36.26 26.78
C MET A 783 23.63 35.99 27.79
N ALA A 784 24.89 35.95 27.34
CA ALA A 784 26.01 35.49 28.14
C ALA A 784 26.20 36.36 29.41
N GLY A 785 26.10 35.73 30.59
CA GLY A 785 26.30 36.39 31.88
C GLY A 785 25.06 37.08 32.45
N ARG A 786 23.92 37.04 31.75
CA ARG A 786 22.67 37.60 32.29
C ARG A 786 22.01 36.61 33.25
N PRO A 787 21.54 37.07 34.42
CA PRO A 787 20.76 36.23 35.32
C PRO A 787 19.42 35.89 34.66
N THR A 788 19.13 34.60 34.52
CA THR A 788 17.79 34.13 34.17
C THR A 788 16.94 34.21 35.43
N LYS A 789 16.13 35.26 35.56
CA LYS A 789 15.01 35.22 36.52
C LYS A 789 14.03 34.17 35.98
N GLU A 790 13.73 33.16 36.79
CA GLU A 790 12.62 32.23 36.53
C GLU A 790 12.68 31.48 35.18
N SER A 791 13.88 31.22 34.63
CA SER A 791 14.11 30.51 33.35
C SER A 791 13.82 31.31 32.06
N PHE A 792 13.77 32.65 32.13
CA PHE A 792 13.55 33.50 30.96
C PHE A 792 14.60 34.62 30.83
N ILE A 793 14.72 35.17 29.61
CA ILE A 793 15.49 36.40 29.31
C ILE A 793 14.59 37.40 28.59
N ASP A 794 14.68 38.66 29.00
CA ASP A 794 13.96 39.77 28.38
C ASP A 794 14.39 40.00 26.92
N CYS A 795 13.42 40.25 26.03
CA CYS A 795 13.67 40.42 24.60
C CYS A 795 14.51 41.66 24.28
N SER A 796 14.33 42.77 25.02
CA SER A 796 15.13 43.98 24.79
C SER A 796 16.62 43.74 25.09
N ALA A 797 16.88 42.91 26.10
CA ALA A 797 18.20 42.44 26.46
C ALA A 797 18.78 41.48 25.42
N LEU A 798 18.01 40.47 25.01
CA LEU A 798 18.46 39.42 24.10
C LEU A 798 18.70 39.94 22.67
N TYR A 799 17.83 40.82 22.18
CA TYR A 799 17.85 41.37 20.82
C TYR A 799 18.58 42.72 20.71
N ALA A 800 19.29 43.15 21.75
CA ALA A 800 20.08 44.38 21.72
C ALA A 800 21.02 44.43 20.50
N GLY A 801 20.88 45.45 19.66
CA GLY A 801 21.65 45.63 18.42
C GLY A 801 21.15 44.81 17.22
N LEU A 802 20.00 44.13 17.31
CA LEU A 802 19.35 43.43 16.21
C LEU A 802 18.11 44.21 15.76
N GLY A 803 18.29 45.15 14.81
CA GLY A 803 17.18 45.89 14.23
C GLY A 803 16.16 44.96 13.57
N GLY A 804 14.86 45.24 13.78
CA GLY A 804 13.77 44.44 13.22
C GLY A 804 13.41 43.18 14.02
N PHE A 805 14.15 42.85 15.08
CA PHE A 805 13.80 41.80 16.04
C PHE A 805 13.17 42.41 17.30
N CYS A 806 12.29 41.64 17.97
CA CYS A 806 11.37 42.09 19.02
C CYS A 806 10.22 42.95 18.49
N THR A 807 9.14 42.30 18.03
CA THR A 807 7.88 42.94 17.63
C THR A 807 6.92 43.18 18.79
N ALA A 808 7.34 42.89 20.03
CA ALA A 808 6.48 43.05 21.20
C ALA A 808 6.04 44.51 21.38
N PRO A 809 4.75 44.78 21.67
CA PRO A 809 4.29 46.13 21.92
C PRO A 809 5.03 46.76 23.10
N PRO A 810 5.38 48.06 23.04
CA PRO A 810 6.03 48.76 24.14
C PRO A 810 5.28 48.56 25.47
N GLY A 811 5.97 48.12 26.51
CA GLY A 811 5.40 47.91 27.85
C GLY A 811 4.85 46.49 28.11
N THR A 812 4.85 45.60 27.12
CA THR A 812 4.49 44.18 27.33
C THR A 812 5.77 43.38 27.63
N PRO A 813 5.89 42.67 28.78
CA PRO A 813 7.08 41.89 29.08
C PRO A 813 7.23 40.74 28.08
N ALA A 814 8.16 40.88 27.14
CA ALA A 814 8.46 39.87 26.14
C ALA A 814 9.66 39.05 26.60
N MET A 815 9.43 37.77 26.84
CA MET A 815 10.40 36.87 27.46
C MET A 815 10.69 35.69 26.53
N VAL A 816 11.95 35.29 26.45
CA VAL A 816 12.41 34.09 25.72
C VAL A 816 12.76 32.98 26.71
N SER A 817 12.23 31.78 26.49
CA SER A 817 12.37 30.64 27.41
C SER A 817 13.75 29.99 27.35
N SER A 818 14.17 29.39 28.47
CA SER A 818 15.43 28.62 28.59
C SER A 818 15.57 27.50 27.56
N LYS A 819 14.46 26.90 27.11
CA LYS A 819 14.47 25.88 26.03
C LYS A 819 14.94 26.48 24.70
N ILE A 820 14.43 27.65 24.32
CA ILE A 820 14.86 28.35 23.10
C ILE A 820 16.33 28.75 23.22
N LEU A 821 16.76 29.22 24.39
CA LEU A 821 18.16 29.58 24.64
C LEU A 821 19.11 28.38 24.57
N SER A 822 18.66 27.21 25.03
CA SER A 822 19.40 25.95 24.92
C SER A 822 19.52 25.51 23.45
N ALA A 823 18.41 25.56 22.70
CA ALA A 823 18.41 25.29 21.27
C ALA A 823 19.33 26.25 20.49
N LEU A 824 19.33 27.54 20.86
CA LEU A 824 20.22 28.56 20.31
C LEU A 824 21.70 28.16 20.51
N CYS A 825 22.11 27.84 21.73
CA CYS A 825 23.47 27.43 22.05
C CYS A 825 23.88 26.17 21.28
N LEU A 826 23.02 25.14 21.29
CA LEU A 826 23.27 23.90 20.56
C LEU A 826 23.39 24.14 19.05
N SER A 827 22.59 25.05 18.48
CA SER A 827 22.63 25.36 17.05
C SER A 827 23.95 26.05 16.66
N ILE A 828 24.45 26.96 17.50
CA ILE A 828 25.73 27.65 17.29
C ILE A 828 26.88 26.66 17.45
N GLN A 829 26.85 25.87 18.53
CA GLN A 829 27.81 24.80 18.77
C GLN A 829 27.88 23.91 17.52
N PHE A 830 26.77 23.36 17.04
CA PHE A 830 26.77 22.46 15.89
C PHE A 830 27.31 23.14 14.61
N THR A 831 26.88 24.37 14.32
CA THR A 831 27.30 25.12 13.13
C THR A 831 28.82 25.34 13.13
N LEU A 832 29.36 25.88 14.23
CA LEU A 832 30.78 26.22 14.35
C LEU A 832 31.66 24.97 14.43
N THR A 833 31.20 23.97 15.17
CA THR A 833 31.93 22.71 15.28
C THR A 833 32.02 21.97 13.93
N SER A 834 30.94 22.01 13.14
CA SER A 834 30.94 21.50 11.76
C SER A 834 31.93 22.26 10.86
N GLU A 835 31.99 23.60 10.95
CA GLU A 835 32.96 24.42 10.21
C GLU A 835 34.40 24.03 10.56
N ILE A 836 34.75 23.99 11.85
CA ILE A 836 36.08 23.62 12.34
C ILE A 836 36.43 22.18 11.91
N TYR A 837 35.49 21.25 12.05
CA TYR A 837 35.72 19.85 11.67
C TYR A 837 35.97 19.70 10.16
N ARG A 838 35.16 20.32 9.30
CA ARG A 838 35.34 20.26 7.84
C ARG A 838 36.69 20.87 7.43
N PHE A 839 37.07 21.99 8.05
CA PHE A 839 38.36 22.62 7.79
C PHE A 839 39.55 21.75 8.21
N THR A 840 39.45 21.07 9.37
CA THR A 840 40.56 20.32 9.96
C THR A 840 40.64 18.85 9.54
N SER A 841 39.53 18.24 9.10
CA SER A 841 39.46 16.83 8.67
C SER A 841 40.06 16.62 7.27
N THR A 842 40.03 17.65 6.44
CA THR A 842 40.65 17.63 5.11
C THR A 842 42.16 17.71 5.22
N ARG A 843 42.86 16.68 4.74
CA ARG A 843 44.32 16.72 4.59
C ARG A 843 44.62 17.48 3.30
N PRO A 844 45.19 18.69 3.30
CA PRO A 844 45.58 19.36 2.06
C PRO A 844 46.70 18.60 1.32
N ARG A 845 47.01 19.00 0.07
CA ARG A 845 48.31 18.61 -0.53
C ARG A 845 49.43 19.34 0.21
N PHE A 846 50.61 18.74 0.26
CA PHE A 846 51.78 19.40 0.82
C PHE A 846 52.49 20.22 -0.26
N PRO A 847 52.83 21.51 -0.01
CA PRO A 847 52.45 22.33 1.16
C PRO A 847 50.98 22.77 1.13
N ASP A 848 50.39 23.00 2.31
CA ASP A 848 49.00 23.50 2.43
C ASP A 848 48.90 24.85 1.70
N PRO A 849 47.94 25.03 0.77
CA PRO A 849 47.79 26.29 0.05
C PRO A 849 47.44 27.47 0.95
N ILE A 850 46.83 27.24 2.12
CA ILE A 850 46.43 28.29 3.06
C ILE A 850 47.58 28.57 4.04
N PRO A 851 48.15 29.79 4.07
CA PRO A 851 49.22 30.15 4.99
C PRO A 851 48.81 29.95 6.45
N SER A 852 49.76 29.50 7.29
CA SER A 852 49.50 29.26 8.72
C SER A 852 48.84 30.45 9.40
N LYS A 853 49.28 31.69 9.12
CA LYS A 853 48.77 32.95 9.71
C LYS A 853 47.34 33.31 9.30
N GLU A 854 46.82 32.71 8.23
CA GLU A 854 45.53 33.07 7.62
C GLU A 854 44.44 32.01 7.88
N LYS A 855 44.77 30.88 8.52
CA LYS A 855 43.83 29.76 8.68
C LYS A 855 42.55 30.12 9.41
N LEU A 856 42.64 30.97 10.43
CA LEU A 856 41.47 31.45 11.15
C LEU A 856 40.60 32.38 10.28
N LEU A 857 41.18 33.12 9.33
CA LEU A 857 40.43 33.97 8.40
C LEU A 857 39.51 33.16 7.48
N HIS A 858 39.88 31.92 7.18
CA HIS A 858 39.06 31.02 6.36
C HIS A 858 37.90 30.36 7.14
N LEU A 859 37.94 30.35 8.48
CA LEU A 859 36.81 29.90 9.31
C LEU A 859 35.85 31.07 9.55
N THR A 860 35.16 31.48 8.49
CA THR A 860 34.36 32.71 8.46
C THR A 860 33.32 32.81 9.59
N LEU A 861 32.62 31.72 9.93
CA LEU A 861 31.61 31.74 10.99
C LEU A 861 32.28 31.76 12.37
N THR A 862 33.31 30.94 12.58
CA THR A 862 34.07 30.89 13.83
C THR A 862 34.71 32.23 14.15
N ARG A 863 35.34 32.86 13.15
CA ARG A 863 35.92 34.20 13.27
C ARG A 863 34.85 35.23 13.62
N HIS A 864 33.76 35.27 12.84
CA HIS A 864 32.65 36.19 13.10
C HIS A 864 32.08 36.02 14.51
N PHE A 865 31.91 34.78 14.96
CA PHE A 865 31.44 34.45 16.29
C PHE A 865 32.35 35.00 17.39
N LEU A 866 33.68 34.85 17.26
CA LEU A 866 34.64 35.35 18.23
C LEU A 866 34.75 36.89 18.20
N GLU A 867 34.67 37.50 17.02
CA GLU A 867 34.68 38.95 16.84
C GLU A 867 33.39 39.62 17.34
N ALA A 868 32.28 38.88 17.37
CA ALA A 868 31.00 39.37 17.88
C ALA A 868 30.90 39.39 19.42
N ALA A 869 31.94 38.90 20.12
CA ALA A 869 32.02 39.00 21.56
C ALA A 869 31.87 40.46 22.02
N PRO A 870 31.21 40.71 23.15
CA PRO A 870 30.97 42.06 23.63
C PRO A 870 32.29 42.77 23.92
N SER A 871 32.35 44.07 23.62
CA SER A 871 33.48 44.94 24.01
C SER A 871 33.41 45.39 25.47
N HIS A 872 32.27 45.15 26.13
CA HIS A 872 32.04 45.51 27.52
C HIS A 872 31.79 44.26 28.38
N PRO A 873 32.33 44.25 29.60
CA PRO A 873 32.10 43.16 30.54
C PRO A 873 30.61 42.99 30.84
N GLN A 874 30.12 41.75 30.77
CA GLN A 874 28.73 41.41 31.13
C GLN A 874 28.59 40.08 31.87
N ILE A 875 29.67 39.31 32.04
CA ILE A 875 29.66 38.06 32.82
C ILE A 875 30.30 38.32 34.18
N TYR A 876 29.45 38.43 35.21
CA TYR A 876 29.85 38.64 36.60
C TYR A 876 29.86 37.36 37.44
N ASP A 877 29.06 36.36 37.04
CA ASP A 877 28.88 35.11 37.78
C ASP A 877 28.88 33.91 36.81
N THR A 878 29.88 33.03 36.96
CA THR A 878 30.05 31.84 36.12
C THR A 878 29.07 30.71 36.49
N THR A 879 28.40 30.82 37.63
CA THR A 879 27.44 29.81 38.10
C THR A 879 26.06 29.95 37.47
N THR A 880 25.79 31.08 36.79
CA THR A 880 24.51 31.31 36.12
C THR A 880 24.24 30.28 35.02
N PRO A 881 22.97 29.87 34.78
CA PRO A 881 22.65 28.91 33.71
C PRO A 881 23.12 29.36 32.32
N THR A 882 23.11 30.66 32.05
CA THR A 882 23.55 31.25 30.78
C THR A 882 25.08 31.21 30.64
N ALA A 883 25.84 31.41 31.73
CA ALA A 883 27.28 31.20 31.74
C ALA A 883 27.64 29.73 31.55
N GLN A 884 26.86 28.79 32.10
CA GLN A 884 27.07 27.35 31.86
C GLN A 884 26.82 26.95 30.40
N LEU A 885 25.78 27.51 29.76
CA LEU A 885 25.54 27.31 28.32
C LEU A 885 26.68 27.88 27.45
N LEU A 886 27.23 29.03 27.85
CA LEU A 886 28.42 29.62 27.24
C LEU A 886 29.63 28.70 27.37
N THR A 887 29.97 28.26 28.59
CA THR A 887 31.14 27.39 28.83
C THR A 887 30.97 26.03 28.17
N SER A 888 29.74 25.51 28.09
CA SER A 888 29.42 24.31 27.32
C SER A 888 29.78 24.46 25.84
N THR A 889 29.26 25.51 25.21
CA THR A 889 29.47 25.83 23.78
C THR A 889 30.95 26.07 23.48
N LEU A 890 31.60 26.96 24.21
CA LEU A 890 33.01 27.29 24.01
C LEU A 890 33.95 26.12 24.32
N GLY A 891 33.61 25.29 25.31
CA GLY A 891 34.33 24.06 25.62
C GLY A 891 34.32 23.07 24.46
N ALA A 892 33.18 22.90 23.79
CA ALA A 892 33.05 22.06 22.59
C ALA A 892 33.89 22.61 21.41
N LEU A 893 33.87 23.92 21.17
CA LEU A 893 34.70 24.57 20.15
C LEU A 893 36.20 24.38 20.43
N HIS A 894 36.62 24.62 21.68
CA HIS A 894 37.99 24.41 22.12
C HIS A 894 38.41 22.94 21.95
N ALA A 895 37.54 21.99 22.27
CA ALA A 895 37.83 20.55 22.11
C ALA A 895 38.18 20.18 20.66
N LEU A 896 37.47 20.78 19.71
CA LEU A 896 37.66 20.52 18.29
C LEU A 896 38.87 21.20 17.68
N ALA A 897 39.10 22.46 18.02
CA ALA A 897 40.24 23.23 17.53
C ALA A 897 41.58 22.69 18.08
N ASN A 898 41.56 21.91 19.17
CA ASN A 898 42.74 21.37 19.84
C ASN A 898 42.93 19.87 19.61
N PRO A 899 44.17 19.33 19.62
CA PRO A 899 44.42 17.88 19.51
C PRO A 899 43.60 17.05 20.51
N LEU A 900 43.05 15.91 20.05
CA LEU A 900 42.18 15.06 20.87
C LEU A 900 42.97 14.21 21.90
N GLY A 901 44.25 13.92 21.65
CA GLY A 901 45.09 13.15 22.58
C GLY A 901 46.58 13.31 22.29
N ALA A 902 47.42 12.77 23.19
CA ALA A 902 48.88 12.94 23.16
C ALA A 902 49.52 12.54 21.82
N TRP A 903 49.04 11.47 21.18
CA TRP A 903 49.52 11.04 19.87
C TRP A 903 49.21 12.06 18.75
N GLN A 904 48.04 12.71 18.81
CA GLN A 904 47.72 13.80 17.88
C GLN A 904 48.55 15.06 18.18
N SER A 905 48.87 15.31 19.46
CA SER A 905 49.78 16.38 19.87
C SER A 905 51.20 16.16 19.31
N ILE A 906 51.69 14.92 19.31
CA ILE A 906 52.97 14.54 18.68
C ILE A 906 52.89 14.73 17.16
N LYS A 907 51.82 14.31 16.49
CA LYS A 907 51.62 14.59 15.05
C LYS A 907 51.49 16.09 14.73
N SER A 908 50.97 16.91 15.64
CA SER A 908 50.94 18.37 15.45
C SER A 908 52.31 19.02 15.66
N ALA A 909 53.20 18.41 16.45
CA ALA A 909 54.59 18.86 16.56
C ALA A 909 55.34 18.69 15.22
N PHE A 910 54.99 17.67 14.42
CA PHE A 910 55.39 17.54 13.02
C PHE A 910 54.49 18.37 12.07
N SER A 911 54.28 19.65 12.39
CA SER A 911 53.41 20.58 11.64
C SER A 911 53.80 20.75 10.17
N TRP A 912 55.03 20.39 9.79
CA TRP A 912 55.51 20.39 8.41
C TRP A 912 54.75 19.42 7.50
N LEU A 913 53.99 18.43 7.99
CA LEU A 913 53.24 17.49 7.13
C LEU A 913 51.83 17.96 6.73
N GLY A 914 51.53 19.26 6.81
CA GLY A 914 50.24 19.82 6.34
C GLY A 914 49.05 19.61 7.27
N ASN A 915 49.29 19.44 8.58
CA ASN A 915 48.23 19.27 9.58
C ASN A 915 47.57 20.61 9.93
N ARG A 916 46.42 20.91 9.30
CA ARG A 916 45.63 22.15 9.55
C ARG A 916 45.30 22.38 11.00
N LYS A 917 44.99 21.31 11.73
CA LYS A 917 44.57 21.39 13.12
C LYS A 917 45.65 21.99 14.02
N GLY A 918 46.89 21.50 13.94
CA GLY A 918 48.00 21.99 14.77
C GLY A 918 48.34 23.47 14.52
N GLN A 919 48.20 23.94 13.28
CA GLN A 919 48.47 25.34 12.92
C GLN A 919 47.32 26.28 13.30
N LEU A 920 46.08 25.79 13.31
CA LEU A 920 44.90 26.54 13.74
C LEU A 920 44.87 26.73 15.27
N THR A 921 45.29 25.72 16.03
CA THR A 921 45.14 25.67 17.50
C THR A 921 45.62 26.93 18.21
N SER A 922 46.81 27.44 17.88
CA SER A 922 47.36 28.62 18.54
C SER A 922 46.54 29.87 18.29
N GLN A 923 46.19 30.17 17.04
CA GLN A 923 45.40 31.37 16.69
C GLN A 923 44.00 31.31 17.27
N PHE A 924 43.35 30.16 17.16
CA PHE A 924 42.01 29.94 17.70
C PHE A 924 42.00 30.14 19.22
N ASN A 925 42.93 29.53 19.95
CA ASN A 925 43.00 29.68 21.41
C ASN A 925 43.27 31.14 21.82
N THR A 926 44.15 31.85 21.12
CA THR A 926 44.40 33.27 21.37
C THR A 926 43.14 34.11 21.20
N GLN A 927 42.39 33.95 20.10
CA GLN A 927 41.16 34.71 19.89
C GLN A 927 40.03 34.28 20.84
N LEU A 928 39.87 32.99 21.11
CA LEU A 928 38.87 32.48 22.05
C LEU A 928 39.06 33.08 23.45
N PHE A 929 40.29 33.05 23.98
CA PHE A 929 40.56 33.59 25.30
C PHE A 929 40.54 35.13 25.33
N ALA A 930 40.85 35.80 24.21
CA ALA A 930 40.63 37.24 24.10
C ALA A 930 39.14 37.60 24.17
N ALA A 931 38.28 36.87 23.45
CA ALA A 931 36.83 37.05 23.51
C ALA A 931 36.26 36.79 24.92
N LEU A 932 36.74 35.74 25.60
CA LEU A 932 36.37 35.44 26.99
C LEU A 932 36.80 36.55 27.95
N ASN A 933 38.03 37.05 27.82
CA ASN A 933 38.54 38.13 28.66
C ASN A 933 37.76 39.44 28.44
N ALA A 934 37.33 39.72 27.20
CA ALA A 934 36.54 40.90 26.89
C ALA A 934 35.12 40.83 27.47
N ALA A 935 34.54 39.62 27.56
CA ALA A 935 33.18 39.41 28.07
C ALA A 935 33.09 39.33 29.60
N ALA A 936 34.19 38.98 30.29
CA ALA A 936 34.23 38.82 31.74
C ALA A 936 34.36 40.16 32.48
N SER A 937 33.72 40.29 33.64
CA SER A 937 33.74 41.50 34.47
C SER A 937 35.13 41.90 34.98
N ASP A 938 35.93 40.90 35.31
CA ASP A 938 37.22 41.05 35.96
C ASP A 938 38.13 39.83 35.65
N PRO A 939 39.43 39.91 36.00
CA PRO A 939 40.37 38.82 35.74
C PRO A 939 40.03 37.49 36.43
N ASP A 940 39.34 37.51 37.57
CA ASP A 940 38.99 36.30 38.33
C ASP A 940 37.84 35.55 37.65
N ALA A 941 36.80 36.27 37.23
CA ALA A 941 35.72 35.74 36.40
C ALA A 941 36.26 35.16 35.09
N ALA A 942 37.20 35.85 34.44
CA ALA A 942 37.85 35.36 33.22
C ALA A 942 38.64 34.06 33.47
N ALA A 943 39.39 33.99 34.58
CA ALA A 943 40.13 32.79 34.97
C ALA A 943 39.21 31.60 35.29
N ALA A 944 38.08 31.85 35.97
CA ALA A 944 37.05 30.86 36.26
C ALA A 944 36.42 30.30 34.99
N LEU A 945 35.95 31.17 34.08
CA LEU A 945 35.39 30.76 32.78
C LEU A 945 36.39 29.95 31.96
N LYS A 946 37.65 30.38 31.91
CA LYS A 946 38.72 29.65 31.22
C LYS A 946 38.89 28.24 31.79
N LYS A 947 38.89 28.09 33.12
CA LYS A 947 38.99 26.79 33.79
C LYS A 947 37.80 25.88 33.42
N GLU A 948 36.58 26.40 33.44
CA GLU A 948 35.37 25.66 33.08
C GLU A 948 35.35 25.25 31.60
N VAL A 949 35.71 26.15 30.69
CA VAL A 949 35.85 25.86 29.25
C VAL A 949 36.85 24.74 29.01
N LEU A 950 38.01 24.76 29.69
CA LEU A 950 39.00 23.70 29.59
C LEU A 950 38.49 22.37 30.16
N ALA A 951 37.73 22.39 31.26
CA ALA A 951 37.13 21.20 31.84
C ALA A 951 36.09 20.57 30.91
N ARG A 952 35.15 21.35 30.38
CA ARG A 952 34.18 20.89 29.37
C ARG A 952 34.89 20.40 28.12
N SER A 953 35.95 21.10 27.69
CA SER A 953 36.73 20.68 26.53
C SER A 953 37.30 19.28 26.69
N LYS A 954 37.81 18.94 27.88
CA LYS A 954 38.29 17.59 28.19
C LYS A 954 37.15 16.57 28.11
N GLN A 955 35.97 16.89 28.66
CA GLN A 955 34.79 16.01 28.60
C GLN A 955 34.35 15.74 27.15
N VAL A 956 34.24 16.78 26.33
CA VAL A 956 33.86 16.67 24.92
C VAL A 956 34.90 15.85 24.14
N LYS A 957 36.21 16.05 24.38
CA LYS A 957 37.26 15.21 23.75
C LYS A 957 37.07 13.73 24.09
N THR A 958 36.80 13.40 25.35
CA THR A 958 36.54 12.02 25.77
C THR A 958 35.32 11.44 25.06
N GLY A 959 34.21 12.18 24.95
CA GLY A 959 33.01 11.76 24.23
C GLY A 959 33.22 11.56 22.73
N ILE A 960 34.01 12.43 22.08
CA ILE A 960 34.39 12.24 20.66
C ILE A 960 35.28 11.00 20.49
N ILE A 961 36.17 10.72 21.44
CA ILE A 961 37.06 9.56 21.39
C ILE A 961 36.30 8.25 21.61
N SER A 962 35.26 8.24 22.45
CA SER A 962 34.43 7.04 22.66
C SER A 962 33.64 6.66 21.42
N ASN A 963 33.29 7.63 20.56
CA ASN A 963 32.68 7.36 19.26
C ASN A 963 33.75 6.83 18.27
N ARG A 964 33.53 5.63 17.74
CA ARG A 964 34.43 4.98 16.77
C ARG A 964 34.10 5.44 15.33
N GLY A 965 35.11 5.42 14.45
CA GLY A 965 34.91 5.65 13.02
C GLY A 965 35.14 7.09 12.52
N PRO A 966 35.01 7.32 11.19
CA PRO A 966 35.29 8.60 10.56
C PRO A 966 34.27 9.69 10.94
N LYS A 967 33.04 9.31 11.29
CA LYS A 967 31.92 10.20 11.65
C LYS A 967 31.80 10.52 13.15
N ARG A 968 32.74 10.06 13.99
CA ARG A 968 32.70 10.22 15.45
C ARG A 968 32.34 11.62 16.00
N PHE A 969 32.68 12.67 15.25
CA PHE A 969 32.36 14.04 15.63
C PHE A 969 30.89 14.39 15.37
N TYR A 970 30.41 14.01 14.19
CA TYR A 970 29.00 14.09 13.83
C TYR A 970 28.13 13.30 14.80
N ASP A 971 28.56 12.08 15.11
CA ASP A 971 27.86 11.18 16.03
C ASP A 971 27.80 11.76 17.46
N PHE A 972 28.86 12.47 17.89
CA PHE A 972 28.87 13.18 19.18
C PHE A 972 27.85 14.33 19.19
N GLY A 973 27.85 15.17 18.16
CA GLY A 973 26.88 16.27 18.03
C GLY A 973 25.43 15.76 17.98
N LYS A 974 25.19 14.66 17.24
CA LYS A 974 23.89 13.98 17.21
C LYS A 974 23.51 13.46 18.59
N GLY A 975 24.45 12.90 19.35
CA GLY A 975 24.24 12.44 20.73
C GLY A 975 23.86 13.57 21.69
N GLU A 976 24.51 14.73 21.59
CA GLU A 976 24.17 15.90 22.41
C GLU A 976 22.78 16.46 22.07
N LEU A 977 22.43 16.53 20.79
CA LEU A 977 21.08 16.94 20.38
C LEU A 977 20.03 15.92 20.82
N ALA A 978 20.29 14.62 20.63
CA ALA A 978 19.43 13.54 21.11
C ALA A 978 19.19 13.60 22.61
N GLY A 979 20.24 13.90 23.39
CA GLY A 979 20.14 14.08 24.83
C GLY A 979 19.25 15.27 25.23
N TRP A 980 19.26 16.35 24.43
CA TRP A 980 18.41 17.52 24.67
C TRP A 980 16.96 17.32 24.23
N VAL A 981 16.71 16.66 23.10
CA VAL A 981 15.35 16.37 22.59
C VAL A 981 14.65 15.27 23.41
N GLY A 982 15.42 14.38 24.04
CA GLY A 982 14.91 13.20 24.75
C GLY A 982 15.05 11.90 23.93
N TYR A 983 15.28 10.78 24.63
CA TYR A 983 15.73 9.51 24.02
C TYR A 983 14.70 8.85 23.10
N GLU A 984 13.39 8.98 23.40
CA GLU A 984 12.32 8.41 22.57
C GLU A 984 12.27 9.08 21.19
N ALA A 985 12.35 10.40 21.14
CA ALA A 985 12.44 11.16 19.90
C ALA A 985 13.77 10.94 19.15
N ALA A 986 14.87 10.67 19.87
CA ALA A 986 16.18 10.39 19.26
C ALA A 986 16.20 9.09 18.44
N SER A 987 15.45 8.06 18.87
CA SER A 987 15.29 6.81 18.11
C SER A 987 14.48 6.99 16.82
N GLN A 988 13.58 7.97 16.82
CA GLN A 988 12.74 8.32 15.69
C GLN A 988 13.35 9.38 14.78
N MET A 989 14.48 10.04 15.11
CA MET A 989 15.11 11.05 14.25
C MET A 989 15.60 10.44 12.92
N PRO A 990 14.82 10.50 11.83
CA PRO A 990 15.22 9.99 10.54
C PRO A 990 16.12 11.09 9.97
N GLY A 991 17.43 10.87 10.03
CA GLY A 991 18.43 11.78 9.47
C GLY A 991 18.20 13.26 9.85
N MET A 992 18.71 13.70 11.00
CA MET A 992 19.20 15.09 11.01
C MET A 992 20.22 15.13 9.88
N VAL A 993 19.96 15.92 8.84
CA VAL A 993 20.83 16.01 7.68
C VAL A 993 20.99 17.50 7.39
N ASP A 994 22.19 17.99 7.65
CA ASP A 994 22.67 19.16 6.92
C ASP A 994 22.77 18.71 5.46
N LEU A 995 21.78 19.10 4.66
CA LEU A 995 21.60 18.72 3.27
C LEU A 995 22.85 19.01 2.44
N MET A 996 23.52 20.11 2.74
CA MET A 996 24.75 20.52 2.08
C MET A 996 25.91 19.58 2.46
N CYS A 997 25.87 18.96 3.62
CA CYS A 997 26.90 18.03 4.06
C CYS A 997 26.90 16.70 3.28
N GLU A 998 25.78 16.32 2.68
CA GLU A 998 25.61 15.05 1.96
C GLU A 998 25.81 15.14 0.45
N VAL A 999 25.72 16.34 -0.13
CA VAL A 999 26.00 16.55 -1.56
C VAL A 999 27.46 16.20 -1.86
N GLU A 1000 27.68 15.00 -2.39
CA GLU A 1000 28.99 14.56 -2.87
C GLU A 1000 29.35 15.33 -4.15
N PRO A 1001 30.58 15.84 -4.28
CA PRO A 1001 31.02 16.53 -5.49
C PRO A 1001 31.31 15.58 -6.66
N ASP A 1002 30.68 14.39 -6.73
CA ASP A 1002 31.00 13.40 -7.75
C ASP A 1002 30.47 13.85 -9.11
N SER A 1003 31.38 13.94 -10.08
CA SER A 1003 31.13 14.52 -11.41
C SER A 1003 30.15 13.72 -12.26
N LYS A 1004 29.64 12.59 -11.76
CA LYS A 1004 28.66 11.74 -12.43
C LYS A 1004 27.21 12.20 -12.23
N ALA A 1005 26.91 12.90 -11.13
CA ALA A 1005 25.53 13.29 -10.78
C ALA A 1005 25.00 14.52 -11.53
N LEU A 1006 25.87 15.22 -12.28
CA LEU A 1006 25.55 16.40 -13.07
C LEU A 1006 26.03 16.14 -14.50
N GLY A 1007 25.41 15.19 -15.20
CA GLY A 1007 25.65 15.02 -16.63
C GLY A 1007 25.25 16.29 -17.36
N VAL A 1008 26.14 16.85 -18.20
CA VAL A 1008 25.85 18.07 -18.99
C VAL A 1008 24.57 17.90 -19.83
N ALA A 1009 24.33 16.69 -20.34
CA ALA A 1009 23.11 16.36 -21.07
C ALA A 1009 21.84 16.38 -20.18
N GLU A 1010 21.92 15.91 -18.93
CA GLU A 1010 20.80 15.94 -17.98
C GLU A 1010 20.51 17.37 -17.49
N LEU A 1011 21.53 18.19 -17.27
CA LEU A 1011 21.36 19.60 -16.91
C LEU A 1011 20.72 20.42 -18.05
N VAL A 1012 21.12 20.19 -19.30
CA VAL A 1012 20.54 20.86 -20.48
C VAL A 1012 19.13 20.36 -20.78
N ALA A 1013 18.87 19.05 -20.70
CA ALA A 1013 17.53 18.49 -20.88
C ALA A 1013 16.55 18.96 -19.79
N TYR A 1014 17.01 19.00 -18.54
CA TYR A 1014 16.20 19.47 -17.41
C TYR A 1014 15.94 20.98 -17.46
N ALA A 1015 16.90 21.80 -17.90
CA ALA A 1015 16.67 23.23 -18.13
C ALA A 1015 15.57 23.44 -19.19
N GLY A 1016 15.58 22.66 -20.26
CA GLY A 1016 14.51 22.65 -21.27
C GLY A 1016 13.15 22.17 -20.73
N GLU A 1017 13.13 21.12 -19.90
CA GLU A 1017 11.90 20.64 -19.25
C GLU A 1017 11.34 21.61 -18.21
N CYS A 1018 12.20 22.28 -17.43
CA CYS A 1018 11.79 23.31 -16.46
C CYS A 1018 11.28 24.57 -17.15
N GLU A 1019 11.87 24.98 -18.28
CA GLU A 1019 11.36 26.10 -19.06
C GLU A 1019 10.02 25.75 -19.71
N ALA A 1020 9.86 24.51 -20.23
CA ALA A 1020 8.59 24.02 -20.76
C ALA A 1020 7.51 23.83 -19.68
N ARG A 1021 7.84 23.28 -18.51
CA ARG A 1021 6.93 23.18 -17.35
C ARG A 1021 6.59 24.55 -16.78
N GLY A 1022 7.58 25.43 -16.63
CA GLY A 1022 7.39 26.80 -16.18
C GLY A 1022 6.53 27.63 -17.13
N GLN A 1023 6.69 27.46 -18.46
CA GLN A 1023 5.80 28.05 -19.45
C GLN A 1023 4.39 27.47 -19.40
N ARG A 1024 4.23 26.14 -19.24
CA ARG A 1024 2.92 25.51 -19.03
C ARG A 1024 2.22 25.99 -17.76
N ILE A 1025 2.96 26.12 -16.66
CA ILE A 1025 2.46 26.60 -15.37
C ILE A 1025 2.11 28.09 -15.45
N ARG A 1026 2.95 28.94 -16.07
CA ARG A 1026 2.61 30.35 -16.33
C ARG A 1026 1.38 30.50 -17.23
N TYR A 1027 1.18 29.60 -18.19
CA TYR A 1027 0.00 29.58 -19.04
C TYR A 1027 -1.25 29.21 -18.24
N LEU A 1028 -1.18 28.22 -17.34
CA LEU A 1028 -2.31 27.81 -16.49
C LEU A 1028 -2.65 28.85 -15.41
N VAL A 1029 -1.64 29.46 -14.76
CA VAL A 1029 -1.84 30.50 -13.73
C VAL A 1029 -2.29 31.82 -14.36
N GLY A 1030 -1.80 32.16 -15.56
CA GLY A 1030 -2.25 33.34 -16.31
C GLY A 1030 -3.71 33.27 -16.79
N VAL A 1031 -4.31 32.07 -16.82
CA VAL A 1031 -5.75 31.87 -17.09
C VAL A 1031 -6.59 32.01 -15.80
N ALA A 1032 -6.02 31.72 -14.63
CA ALA A 1032 -6.68 31.90 -13.33
C ALA A 1032 -6.74 33.36 -12.88
N ASP A 1033 -5.78 34.19 -13.29
CA ASP A 1033 -5.70 35.61 -12.92
C ASP A 1033 -6.55 36.49 -13.87
N GLY A 1034 -7.88 36.46 -13.69
CA GLY A 1034 -8.79 37.60 -13.87
C GLY A 1034 -8.82 38.43 -15.17
N LYS A 1035 -8.11 38.06 -16.25
CA LYS A 1035 -8.03 38.86 -17.49
C LYS A 1035 -8.98 38.45 -18.61
N LEU A 1036 -9.93 37.54 -18.35
CA LEU A 1036 -11.00 37.22 -19.30
C LEU A 1036 -12.05 38.34 -19.44
N ARG A 1037 -12.14 39.31 -18.51
CA ARG A 1037 -13.10 40.43 -18.60
C ARG A 1037 -12.74 41.49 -19.65
N GLU A 1038 -11.48 41.58 -20.07
CA GLU A 1038 -11.04 42.59 -21.04
C GLU A 1038 -10.90 42.03 -22.46
N ILE A 1039 -10.70 40.72 -22.61
CA ILE A 1039 -10.53 40.07 -23.93
C ILE A 1039 -11.87 39.62 -24.52
N LEU A 1040 -12.90 39.33 -23.72
CA LEU A 1040 -14.25 39.02 -24.23
C LEU A 1040 -15.08 40.26 -24.64
N ASN A 1041 -14.55 41.48 -24.47
CA ASN A 1041 -15.22 42.74 -24.84
C ASN A 1041 -14.53 43.50 -25.99
N ARG A 1042 -13.58 42.87 -26.70
CA ARG A 1042 -13.02 43.44 -27.94
C ARG A 1042 -12.90 42.40 -29.05
N GLU A 1043 -13.78 42.60 -30.03
CA GLU A 1043 -13.72 42.23 -31.45
C GLU A 1043 -14.15 40.81 -31.86
N ASP A 1044 -15.26 40.79 -32.61
CA ASP A 1044 -15.65 40.02 -33.81
C ASP A 1044 -15.31 38.53 -33.94
#